data_AF-A0A0K6G9P8-F1
#
_entry.id   AF-A0A0K6G9P8-F1
#
_cell.length_a   1.000
_cell.length_b   1.000
_cell.length_c   1.000
_cell.angle_alpha   90.00
_cell.angle_beta   90.00
_cell.angle_gamma   90.00
#
_symmetry.space_group_name_H-M   'P 1'
#
loop_
_entity.id
_entity.type
_entity.pdbx_description
1 polymer ?
#
loop_
_entity_poly.entity_id
_entity_poly.type
_entity_poly.pdbx_seq_one_letter_code
_entity_poly.pdbx_strand_id
1 'polypeptide(L)'
;MDTDSSKLPPTGVLSWSEHELEIITPEHKYLIDRSDSERKLNHGGPPLPRWCHSYSGAASSSGDIFLFGGVVNNECSNDTWAIRVSGDLDSPIEQGGSSMGMRLEARLIETTGEAPSPRRLHRSVLADELFVVWGGFNKRTIEDTSVYTLNITTCHWTKLDIQPAPSPRDEYAACLCGSKFTVFGGLNSDHTLDDLWSLDLSELQSNPKWEQIEFSRDSPAPSARCGHEVVEFENRLYLFGGEHGGKKCNDTWCFDMTTRTWTELACSGDVPAPRSLFAAALIRDTVYISGGSDADRNMLADSWRFQIHEQKWYRLPDLDCQPSVRTDHVAATVGRRIFLLGGKQEDIRTIHCLDTDSKPTPVLTPVNITSWSIHALEIATPEDKYLDNQPNSTTLVKGVSPPLPRFSHSSTISSSLGEIYIFGGIVDGKPTNGTWTVRISEALDLLPEQGGNTMGVKMTAGLVETTGDAPSPRGLHQSVLNGYRLVVWGGIPSHNRSSGPPKDNSVYVLNTSSNKWTKRSIRPAPSARFWHAACLCGDKLMVFGGAESHDRVLNDLWSLDLTKLDQRNLAWERVEVADGSPSPAKRGGHAMITYHNKLFVFGGFTGKGSLNDMWCFDLTTRVWTELKYSGDTPTPRAFFASTLVDDVMYVSGGVGKGAKALGDTYSFKLNEQVWYKLPDLDLQPSAMWGHSLVAHEGRVYLIGGTRNHKEPNDMADIHCLNTDLIEYPKGGGDITIKRAKSIE
;
A
#
# COMPACT_ATOMS: atom_id res chain seq x y z
N MET A 1 5.66 50.00 -16.22
CA MET A 1 6.66 49.00 -15.82
C MET A 1 6.07 48.33 -14.60
N ASP A 2 5.20 47.34 -14.84
CA ASP A 2 4.58 46.54 -13.79
C ASP A 2 5.15 45.14 -13.90
N THR A 3 5.83 44.71 -12.85
CA THR A 3 6.39 43.37 -12.69
C THR A 3 5.32 42.50 -12.05
N ASP A 4 4.62 41.74 -12.88
CA ASP A 4 3.63 40.75 -12.47
C ASP A 4 4.33 39.46 -12.02
N SER A 5 4.43 39.27 -10.71
CA SER A 5 4.98 38.09 -10.05
C SER A 5 3.86 37.21 -9.49
N SER A 6 3.16 36.48 -10.37
CA SER A 6 2.34 35.33 -9.98
C SER A 6 2.01 34.48 -11.21
N LYS A 7 2.87 33.53 -11.55
CA LYS A 7 2.49 32.43 -12.43
C LYS A 7 2.76 31.11 -11.72
N LEU A 8 1.66 30.53 -11.24
CA LEU A 8 1.55 29.20 -10.65
C LEU A 8 2.07 28.13 -11.63
N PRO A 9 2.73 27.06 -11.17
CA PRO A 9 2.79 25.82 -11.93
C PRO A 9 1.39 25.16 -11.94
N PRO A 10 1.04 24.36 -12.97
CA PRO A 10 -0.32 23.89 -13.17
C PRO A 10 -0.65 22.79 -12.14
N THR A 11 -1.43 23.15 -11.12
CA THR A 11 -1.97 22.21 -10.13
C THR A 11 -3.17 21.48 -10.73
N GLY A 12 -3.18 20.15 -10.71
CA GLY A 12 -4.46 19.44 -10.81
C GLY A 12 -5.36 19.83 -9.63
N VAL A 13 -6.67 19.68 -9.83
CA VAL A 13 -7.68 20.26 -8.94
C VAL A 13 -7.75 19.43 -7.67
N LEU A 14 -7.12 19.90 -6.60
CA LEU A 14 -7.38 19.42 -5.24
C LEU A 14 -8.80 19.84 -4.84
N SER A 15 -9.50 18.98 -4.10
CA SER A 15 -10.87 19.25 -3.68
C SER A 15 -11.14 18.67 -2.29
N TRP A 16 -11.77 19.47 -1.44
CA TRP A 16 -12.36 18.98 -0.21
C TRP A 16 -13.80 18.54 -0.43
N SER A 17 -14.25 17.61 0.41
CA SER A 17 -15.65 17.26 0.59
C SER A 17 -15.94 17.05 2.07
N GLU A 18 -17.18 17.30 2.46
CA GLU A 18 -17.66 17.15 3.82
C GLU A 18 -18.61 15.96 3.88
N HIS A 19 -18.42 15.08 4.87
CA HIS A 19 -19.16 13.83 5.00
C HIS A 19 -19.75 13.69 6.39
N GLU A 20 -21.03 13.34 6.43
CA GLU A 20 -21.68 12.92 7.67
C GLU A 20 -21.25 11.49 8.04
N LEU A 21 -21.13 11.26 9.34
CA LEU A 21 -20.76 9.97 9.88
C LEU A 21 -22.02 9.20 10.30
N GLU A 22 -22.27 8.07 9.64
CA GLU A 22 -23.38 7.20 9.99
C GLU A 22 -22.99 6.29 11.15
N ILE A 23 -23.72 6.35 12.25
CA ILE A 23 -23.47 5.50 13.42
C ILE A 23 -24.31 4.24 13.29
N ILE A 24 -23.67 3.14 12.92
CA ILE A 24 -24.35 1.84 12.75
C ILE A 24 -24.45 1.05 14.07
N THR A 25 -23.79 1.52 15.13
CA THR A 25 -23.94 0.94 16.47
C THR A 25 -25.28 1.36 17.05
N PRO A 26 -26.06 0.47 17.69
CA PRO A 26 -27.28 0.86 18.38
C PRO A 26 -27.03 1.81 19.56
N GLU A 27 -27.89 2.84 19.72
CA GLU A 27 -27.79 3.87 20.77
C GLU A 27 -27.56 3.33 22.19
N HIS A 28 -28.29 2.29 22.58
CA HIS A 28 -28.19 1.69 23.91
C HIS A 28 -26.82 1.05 24.22
N LYS A 29 -25.95 0.83 23.22
CA LYS A 29 -24.60 0.28 23.43
C LYS A 29 -23.56 1.35 23.78
N TYR A 30 -23.83 2.62 23.50
CA TYR A 30 -22.88 3.71 23.74
C TYR A 30 -23.45 4.88 24.56
N LEU A 31 -24.76 4.89 24.84
CA LEU A 31 -25.37 5.78 25.81
C LEU A 31 -25.34 5.12 27.20
N ILE A 32 -24.69 5.77 28.18
CA ILE A 32 -24.68 5.32 29.57
C ILE A 32 -26.01 5.69 30.23
N ASP A 33 -26.75 4.69 30.74
CA ASP A 33 -27.79 4.93 31.76
C ASP A 33 -27.09 5.14 33.11
N ARG A 34 -27.32 6.29 33.75
CA ARG A 34 -26.55 6.73 34.95
C ARG A 34 -26.88 5.93 36.22
N SER A 35 -27.56 4.78 36.13
CA SER A 35 -28.07 4.03 37.28
C SER A 35 -27.28 2.77 37.68
N ASP A 36 -26.33 2.25 36.88
CA ASP A 36 -25.65 0.99 37.20
C ASP A 36 -24.15 1.16 37.50
N SER A 37 -23.79 0.89 38.76
CA SER A 37 -22.47 1.13 39.36
C SER A 37 -21.45 -0.02 39.21
N GLU A 38 -21.71 -1.05 38.39
CA GLU A 38 -20.92 -2.29 38.42
C GLU A 38 -20.12 -2.65 37.14
N ARG A 39 -20.07 -1.80 36.11
CA ARG A 39 -19.15 -2.00 34.96
C ARG A 39 -18.36 -0.73 34.64
N LYS A 40 -17.04 -0.75 34.90
CA LYS A 40 -16.10 0.35 34.62
C LYS A 40 -15.71 0.43 33.14
N LEU A 41 -16.67 0.66 32.25
CA LEU A 41 -16.41 1.13 30.88
C LEU A 41 -17.23 2.40 30.67
N ASN A 42 -16.58 3.56 30.62
CA ASN A 42 -17.24 4.83 30.31
C ASN A 42 -17.35 4.95 28.78
N HIS A 43 -18.40 4.36 28.18
CA HIS A 43 -18.69 4.58 26.76
C HIS A 43 -19.20 6.02 26.58
N GLY A 44 -18.38 6.87 25.97
CA GLY A 44 -18.70 8.29 25.77
C GLY A 44 -19.38 8.54 24.43
N GLY A 45 -20.71 8.48 24.36
CA GLY A 45 -21.49 9.04 23.25
C GLY A 45 -21.08 8.59 21.84
N PRO A 46 -21.52 9.31 20.78
CA PRO A 46 -21.05 9.08 19.42
C PRO A 46 -19.53 9.32 19.28
N PRO A 47 -18.86 8.76 18.24
CA PRO A 47 -17.41 8.90 18.05
C PRO A 47 -16.95 10.34 17.87
N LEU A 48 -17.83 11.23 17.39
CA LEU A 48 -17.62 12.67 17.24
C LEU A 48 -18.80 13.43 17.89
N PRO A 49 -18.60 14.64 18.45
CA PRO A 49 -17.35 15.41 18.49
C PRO A 49 -16.32 14.83 19.48
N ARG A 50 -15.04 14.82 19.06
CA ARG A 50 -13.91 14.27 19.81
C ARG A 50 -12.61 15.00 19.46
N TRP A 51 -11.75 15.20 20.45
CA TRP A 51 -10.44 15.82 20.28
C TRP A 51 -9.37 15.14 21.16
N CYS A 52 -8.10 15.34 20.84
CA CYS A 52 -6.95 14.69 21.51
C CYS A 52 -7.00 13.15 21.51
N HIS A 53 -7.67 12.56 20.54
CA HIS A 53 -7.76 11.11 20.36
C HIS A 53 -6.60 10.60 19.51
N SER A 54 -6.28 9.33 19.62
CA SER A 54 -5.35 8.68 18.69
C SER A 54 -6.09 7.95 17.57
N TYR A 55 -5.34 7.59 16.54
CA TYR A 55 -5.86 6.96 15.34
C TYR A 55 -4.82 6.03 14.72
N SER A 56 -5.21 5.25 13.72
CA SER A 56 -4.35 4.25 13.08
C SER A 56 -3.29 4.80 12.12
N GLY A 57 -3.30 6.11 11.80
CA GLY A 57 -2.45 6.71 10.76
C GLY A 57 -3.03 6.46 9.36
N ALA A 58 -3.00 5.19 8.94
CA ALA A 58 -3.65 4.72 7.72
C ALA A 58 -4.84 3.80 8.06
N ALA A 59 -5.76 3.62 7.12
CA ALA A 59 -6.78 2.59 7.23
C ALA A 59 -6.17 1.18 7.20
N SER A 60 -6.84 0.24 7.86
CA SER A 60 -6.53 -1.19 7.75
C SER A 60 -6.66 -1.70 6.31
N SER A 61 -6.18 -2.92 6.07
CA SER A 61 -6.40 -3.67 4.83
C SER A 61 -7.89 -3.79 4.45
N SER A 62 -8.77 -3.79 5.45
CA SER A 62 -10.21 -3.78 5.25
C SER A 62 -10.76 -2.41 4.85
N GLY A 63 -10.03 -1.30 5.05
CA GLY A 63 -10.51 0.07 4.80
C GLY A 63 -11.13 0.73 6.03
N ASP A 64 -10.78 0.27 7.23
CA ASP A 64 -11.26 0.85 8.49
C ASP A 64 -10.21 1.75 9.14
N ILE A 65 -10.61 2.96 9.53
CA ILE A 65 -9.81 3.85 10.37
C ILE A 65 -10.17 3.57 11.83
N PHE A 66 -9.20 3.23 12.66
CA PHE A 66 -9.42 3.00 14.09
C PHE A 66 -9.14 4.27 14.89
N LEU A 67 -10.03 4.59 15.82
CA LEU A 67 -9.91 5.69 16.78
C LEU A 67 -9.93 5.16 18.20
N PHE A 68 -9.10 5.74 19.07
CA PHE A 68 -9.09 5.40 20.48
C PHE A 68 -8.95 6.64 21.38
N GLY A 69 -9.67 6.61 22.49
CA GLY A 69 -9.59 7.61 23.55
C GLY A 69 -9.83 9.05 23.09
N GLY A 70 -9.24 10.01 23.77
CA GLY A 70 -9.52 11.44 23.58
C GLY A 70 -10.66 11.92 24.46
N VAL A 71 -11.06 13.16 24.25
CA VAL A 71 -12.05 13.86 25.06
C VAL A 71 -13.38 13.95 24.33
N VAL A 72 -14.43 13.44 24.98
CA VAL A 72 -15.82 13.51 24.53
C VAL A 72 -16.65 14.07 25.69
N ASN A 73 -17.50 15.06 25.44
CA ASN A 73 -18.30 15.73 26.49
C ASN A 73 -17.47 16.18 27.72
N ASN A 74 -16.25 16.70 27.49
CA ASN A 74 -15.29 17.12 28.51
C ASN A 74 -14.72 16.01 29.42
N GLU A 75 -14.95 14.74 29.10
CA GLU A 75 -14.37 13.60 29.80
C GLU A 75 -13.46 12.78 28.89
N CYS A 76 -12.37 12.23 29.44
CA CYS A 76 -11.54 11.28 28.68
C CYS A 76 -12.31 9.97 28.48
N SER A 77 -12.20 9.41 27.29
CA SER A 77 -12.78 8.12 26.93
C SER A 77 -11.71 7.02 26.77
N ASN A 78 -12.12 5.76 26.86
CA ASN A 78 -11.34 4.57 26.49
C ASN A 78 -12.08 3.66 25.50
N ASP A 79 -13.06 4.21 24.78
CA ASP A 79 -13.73 3.50 23.70
C ASP A 79 -12.83 3.37 22.48
N THR A 80 -13.07 2.31 21.71
CA THR A 80 -12.44 2.07 20.41
C THR A 80 -13.51 2.11 19.34
N TRP A 81 -13.34 2.98 18.34
CA TRP A 81 -14.25 3.06 17.19
C TRP A 81 -13.51 2.65 15.92
N ALA A 82 -14.22 1.98 15.02
CA ALA A 82 -13.77 1.80 13.63
C ALA A 82 -14.70 2.57 12.71
N ILE A 83 -14.11 3.39 11.84
CA ILE A 83 -14.81 4.13 10.80
C ILE A 83 -14.48 3.46 9.47
N ARG A 84 -15.49 2.78 8.91
CA ARG A 84 -15.42 2.14 7.60
C ARG A 84 -15.59 3.20 6.53
N VAL A 85 -14.63 3.30 5.62
CA VAL A 85 -14.81 4.04 4.39
C VAL A 85 -15.26 3.07 3.30
N SER A 86 -16.39 3.36 2.67
CA SER A 86 -16.96 2.52 1.60
C SER A 86 -17.50 3.39 0.46
N GLY A 87 -17.53 2.85 -0.75
CA GLY A 87 -17.91 3.58 -1.96
C GLY A 87 -16.82 3.54 -3.03
N ASP A 88 -17.08 4.19 -4.15
CA ASP A 88 -16.09 4.41 -5.21
C ASP A 88 -15.10 5.50 -4.77
N LEU A 89 -13.92 5.06 -4.33
CA LEU A 89 -12.82 5.95 -3.89
C LEU A 89 -11.95 6.42 -5.07
N ASP A 90 -12.21 5.92 -6.27
CA ASP A 90 -11.46 6.23 -7.49
C ASP A 90 -12.16 7.31 -8.34
N SER A 91 -13.45 7.56 -8.08
CA SER A 91 -14.21 8.67 -8.67
C SER A 91 -13.84 10.02 -8.02
N PRO A 92 -13.42 11.04 -8.80
CA PRO A 92 -13.04 12.35 -8.26
C PRO A 92 -14.23 13.05 -7.59
N ILE A 93 -13.94 13.87 -6.58
CA ILE A 93 -14.96 14.71 -5.94
C ILE A 93 -15.43 15.78 -6.93
N GLU A 94 -16.72 15.80 -7.29
CA GLU A 94 -17.30 16.84 -8.14
C GLU A 94 -17.30 18.21 -7.42
N GLN A 95 -17.07 19.30 -8.16
CA GLN A 95 -17.20 20.67 -7.63
C GLN A 95 -18.63 20.89 -7.14
N GLY A 96 -18.82 20.94 -5.82
CA GLY A 96 -20.14 20.93 -5.19
C GLY A 96 -20.24 20.08 -3.91
N GLY A 97 -19.15 19.46 -3.45
CA GLY A 97 -19.04 18.89 -2.10
C GLY A 97 -19.71 17.52 -1.92
N SER A 98 -20.38 16.98 -2.94
CA SER A 98 -21.01 15.66 -2.91
C SER A 98 -20.21 14.68 -3.77
N SER A 99 -19.44 13.78 -3.15
CA SER A 99 -19.09 12.54 -3.85
C SER A 99 -20.34 11.65 -3.83
N MET A 100 -21.08 11.55 -4.93
CA MET A 100 -22.17 10.57 -5.06
C MET A 100 -21.59 9.16 -4.91
N GLY A 101 -21.55 8.63 -3.68
CA GLY A 101 -21.20 7.22 -3.43
C GLY A 101 -20.29 6.93 -2.24
N MET A 102 -19.58 7.91 -1.65
CA MET A 102 -18.76 7.66 -0.45
C MET A 102 -19.62 7.66 0.81
N ARG A 103 -19.48 6.62 1.63
CA ARG A 103 -20.21 6.43 2.89
C ARG A 103 -19.23 6.13 4.01
N LEU A 104 -19.38 6.85 5.12
CA LEU A 104 -18.60 6.70 6.34
C LEU A 104 -19.47 6.07 7.42
N GLU A 105 -19.13 4.86 7.85
CA GLU A 105 -19.89 4.11 8.86
C GLU A 105 -19.05 3.91 10.12
N ALA A 106 -19.51 4.42 11.25
CA ALA A 106 -18.88 4.25 12.54
C ALA A 106 -19.47 3.08 13.33
N ARG A 107 -18.60 2.17 13.76
CA ARG A 107 -18.93 1.10 14.70
C ARG A 107 -18.09 1.16 15.97
N LEU A 108 -18.75 1.04 17.11
CA LEU A 108 -18.09 0.82 18.39
C LEU A 108 -17.54 -0.61 18.39
N ILE A 109 -16.26 -0.74 18.69
CA ILE A 109 -15.61 -2.04 18.81
C ILE A 109 -15.79 -2.53 20.24
N GLU A 110 -16.51 -3.64 20.38
CA GLU A 110 -16.63 -4.33 21.67
C GLU A 110 -15.34 -5.08 21.96
N THR A 111 -14.56 -4.57 22.90
CA THR A 111 -13.25 -5.12 23.22
C THR A 111 -13.25 -5.94 24.50
N THR A 112 -12.41 -6.97 24.55
CA THR A 112 -12.12 -7.74 25.76
C THR A 112 -10.66 -7.53 26.20
N GLY A 113 -10.27 -8.05 27.35
CA GLY A 113 -8.89 -7.99 27.82
C GLY A 113 -8.55 -6.71 28.59
N GLU A 114 -7.26 -6.36 28.61
CA GLU A 114 -6.71 -5.28 29.42
C GLU A 114 -6.66 -3.96 28.65
N ALA A 115 -7.83 -3.38 28.40
CA ALA A 115 -7.93 -2.11 27.68
C ALA A 115 -7.20 -0.97 28.42
N PRO A 116 -6.62 0.00 27.68
CA PRO A 116 -6.04 1.18 28.30
C PRO A 116 -7.08 1.96 29.11
N SER A 117 -6.65 2.58 30.21
CA SER A 117 -7.49 3.54 30.92
C SER A 117 -7.86 4.74 30.02
N PRO A 118 -8.97 5.46 30.31
CA PRO A 118 -9.37 6.62 29.50
C PRO A 118 -8.27 7.65 29.42
N ARG A 119 -7.89 8.10 28.23
CA ARG A 119 -6.69 8.94 28.06
C ARG A 119 -6.81 9.88 26.87
N ARG A 120 -5.99 10.93 26.84
CA ARG A 120 -5.91 11.92 25.76
C ARG A 120 -4.46 12.27 25.43
N LEU A 121 -4.23 12.87 24.26
CA LEU A 121 -2.92 13.34 23.80
C LEU A 121 -1.86 12.21 23.73
N HIS A 122 -2.35 10.98 23.52
CA HIS A 122 -1.57 9.79 23.23
C HIS A 122 -1.49 9.59 21.71
N ARG A 123 -0.61 8.70 21.26
CA ARG A 123 -0.51 8.28 19.87
C ARG A 123 -0.77 6.80 19.70
N SER A 124 -1.20 6.46 18.49
CA SER A 124 -1.42 5.10 18.05
C SER A 124 -0.87 4.89 16.66
N VAL A 125 -0.59 3.62 16.37
CA VAL A 125 -0.21 3.16 15.04
C VAL A 125 -0.91 1.83 14.78
N LEU A 126 -1.15 1.53 13.51
CA LEU A 126 -1.65 0.23 13.08
C LEU A 126 -0.56 -0.50 12.30
N ALA A 127 -0.07 -1.61 12.86
CA ALA A 127 0.86 -2.51 12.20
C ALA A 127 0.15 -3.84 11.91
N ASP A 128 -0.15 -4.11 10.64
CA ASP A 128 -1.04 -5.21 10.21
C ASP A 128 -2.40 -5.17 10.94
N GLU A 129 -2.63 -6.16 11.80
CA GLU A 129 -3.84 -6.38 12.61
C GLU A 129 -3.67 -5.90 14.06
N LEU A 130 -2.54 -5.25 14.37
CA LEU A 130 -2.18 -4.84 15.72
C LEU A 130 -2.27 -3.32 15.85
N PHE A 131 -3.33 -2.85 16.50
CA PHE A 131 -3.50 -1.45 16.83
C PHE A 131 -2.82 -1.15 18.17
N VAL A 132 -1.74 -0.37 18.12
CA VAL A 132 -0.87 -0.08 19.26
C VAL A 132 -1.25 1.27 19.85
N VAL A 133 -1.37 1.36 21.17
CA VAL A 133 -1.62 2.58 21.94
C VAL A 133 -0.54 2.70 23.01
N TRP A 134 0.05 3.89 23.13
CA TRP A 134 1.01 4.17 24.19
C TRP A 134 0.85 5.60 24.69
N GLY A 135 1.37 5.91 25.88
CA GLY A 135 1.45 7.28 26.41
C GLY A 135 0.11 7.98 26.64
N GLY A 136 0.18 9.31 26.63
CA GLY A 136 -0.91 10.21 26.99
C GLY A 136 -1.26 10.18 28.47
N PHE A 137 -2.25 10.98 28.86
CA PHE A 137 -2.60 11.14 30.27
C PHE A 137 -4.09 11.12 30.54
N ASN A 138 -4.40 10.87 31.81
CA ASN A 138 -5.62 11.30 32.47
C ASN A 138 -5.27 11.79 33.89
N LYS A 139 -6.23 12.39 34.60
CA LYS A 139 -6.01 12.93 35.97
C LYS A 139 -5.52 11.91 37.01
N ARG A 140 -5.42 10.62 36.69
CA ARG A 140 -5.07 9.50 37.59
C ARG A 140 -3.89 8.62 37.12
N THR A 141 -3.41 8.73 35.88
CA THR A 141 -2.48 7.75 35.28
C THR A 141 -1.31 8.37 34.50
N ILE A 142 -0.82 9.54 34.92
CA ILE A 142 0.29 10.25 34.25
C ILE A 142 1.57 9.38 34.18
N GLU A 143 1.70 8.36 35.01
CA GLU A 143 2.89 7.48 35.11
C GLU A 143 2.80 6.17 34.30
N ASP A 144 1.72 5.98 33.52
CA ASP A 144 1.52 4.75 32.76
C ASP A 144 2.47 4.67 31.55
N THR A 145 3.49 3.82 31.65
CA THR A 145 4.47 3.54 30.58
C THR A 145 4.15 2.28 29.78
N SER A 146 3.04 1.60 30.09
CA SER A 146 2.68 0.33 29.45
C SER A 146 2.30 0.53 27.98
N VAL A 147 2.67 -0.43 27.15
CA VAL A 147 2.23 -0.51 25.75
C VAL A 147 0.97 -1.34 25.70
N TYR A 148 -0.07 -0.82 25.05
CA TYR A 148 -1.32 -1.53 24.86
C TYR A 148 -1.47 -1.93 23.41
N THR A 149 -1.87 -3.17 23.16
CA THR A 149 -2.06 -3.67 21.82
C THR A 149 -3.45 -4.28 21.69
N LEU A 150 -4.20 -3.84 20.69
CA LEU A 150 -5.47 -4.43 20.30
C LEU A 150 -5.26 -5.25 19.04
N ASN A 151 -5.54 -6.54 19.12
CA ASN A 151 -5.73 -7.33 17.92
C ASN A 151 -7.10 -6.99 17.32
N ILE A 152 -7.14 -6.34 16.16
CA ILE A 152 -8.39 -5.83 15.57
C ILE A 152 -9.29 -6.94 15.04
N THR A 153 -8.73 -8.11 14.72
CA THR A 153 -9.48 -9.29 14.30
C THR A 153 -10.19 -9.94 15.50
N THR A 154 -9.50 -10.11 16.63
CA THR A 154 -10.08 -10.76 17.84
C THR A 154 -10.74 -9.78 18.79
N CYS A 155 -10.55 -8.47 18.59
CA CYS A 155 -11.00 -7.40 19.49
C CYS A 155 -10.52 -7.60 20.94
N HIS A 156 -9.29 -8.09 21.12
CA HIS A 156 -8.71 -8.35 22.44
C HIS A 156 -7.53 -7.41 22.72
N TRP A 157 -7.61 -6.68 23.84
CA TRP A 157 -6.52 -5.84 24.35
C TRP A 157 -5.54 -6.65 25.19
N THR A 158 -4.26 -6.42 24.96
CA THR A 158 -3.17 -6.93 25.78
C THR A 158 -2.33 -5.77 26.30
N LYS A 159 -2.11 -5.73 27.61
CA LYS A 159 -1.20 -4.79 28.28
C LYS A 159 0.21 -5.40 28.33
N LEU A 160 1.21 -4.64 27.92
CA LEU A 160 2.60 -5.05 27.90
C LEU A 160 3.44 -4.08 28.73
N ASP A 161 3.98 -4.60 29.83
CA ASP A 161 4.90 -3.87 30.72
C ASP A 161 6.34 -4.13 30.27
N ILE A 162 6.85 -3.27 29.37
CA ILE A 162 8.16 -3.42 28.73
C ILE A 162 9.16 -2.48 29.38
N GLN A 163 10.29 -3.00 29.87
CA GLN A 163 11.31 -2.21 30.56
C GLN A 163 12.72 -2.45 29.97
N PRO A 164 13.61 -1.44 29.97
CA PRO A 164 13.35 -0.04 30.34
C PRO A 164 12.34 0.62 29.38
N ALA A 165 11.54 1.55 29.87
CA ALA A 165 10.58 2.29 29.04
C ALA A 165 10.99 3.76 28.87
N PRO A 166 10.59 4.42 27.77
CA PRO A 166 10.62 5.87 27.69
C PRO A 166 9.82 6.46 28.84
N SER A 167 10.23 7.64 29.30
CA SER A 167 9.49 8.37 30.33
C SER A 167 8.04 8.64 29.87
N PRO A 168 7.04 8.61 30.79
CA PRO A 168 5.66 8.93 30.46
C PRO A 168 5.56 10.30 29.79
N ARG A 169 4.75 10.40 28.73
CA ARG A 169 4.65 11.64 27.95
C ARG A 169 3.35 11.72 27.16
N ASP A 170 2.97 12.95 26.85
CA ASP A 170 1.89 13.30 25.93
C ASP A 170 2.40 14.24 24.83
N GLU A 171 1.54 14.57 23.86
CA GLU A 171 1.84 15.54 22.77
C GLU A 171 3.13 15.22 21.99
N TYR A 172 3.60 13.98 22.03
CA TYR A 172 4.72 13.47 21.26
C TYR A 172 4.28 13.11 19.85
N ALA A 173 5.23 13.00 18.92
CA ALA A 173 4.96 12.44 17.60
C ALA A 173 5.34 10.96 17.56
N ALA A 174 4.58 10.17 16.81
CA ALA A 174 4.88 8.77 16.61
C ALA A 174 4.45 8.28 15.23
N CYS A 175 5.22 7.35 14.68
CA CYS A 175 4.96 6.71 13.40
C CYS A 175 5.52 5.28 13.39
N LEU A 176 5.20 4.51 12.35
CA LEU A 176 5.86 3.25 12.05
C LEU A 176 7.02 3.50 11.10
N CYS A 177 8.18 2.92 11.41
CA CYS A 177 9.31 2.82 10.50
C CYS A 177 9.64 1.34 10.31
N GLY A 178 9.19 0.75 9.20
CA GLY A 178 9.17 -0.71 9.04
C GLY A 178 8.33 -1.38 10.14
N SER A 179 8.92 -2.25 10.94
CA SER A 179 8.25 -2.88 12.10
C SER A 179 8.36 -2.07 13.40
N LYS A 180 9.08 -0.94 13.41
CA LYS A 180 9.39 -0.20 14.62
C LYS A 180 8.37 0.90 14.89
N PHE A 181 7.68 0.81 16.02
CA PHE A 181 6.93 1.92 16.59
C PHE A 181 7.92 2.94 17.15
N THR A 182 8.00 4.11 16.51
CA THR A 182 8.99 5.14 16.83
C THR A 182 8.31 6.34 17.46
N VAL A 183 8.91 6.86 18.53
CA VAL A 183 8.40 7.96 19.36
C VAL A 183 9.47 9.04 19.47
N PHE A 184 9.11 10.29 19.17
CA PHE A 184 10.00 11.43 19.32
C PHE A 184 9.35 12.55 20.15
N GLY A 185 10.14 13.12 21.06
CA GLY A 185 9.78 14.30 21.84
C GLY A 185 8.56 14.12 22.75
N GLY A 186 7.75 15.17 22.88
CA GLY A 186 6.57 15.24 23.74
C GLY A 186 6.79 16.05 25.02
N LEU A 187 5.77 16.07 25.89
CA LEU A 187 5.82 16.66 27.22
C LEU A 187 5.83 15.56 28.28
N ASN A 188 6.76 15.65 29.22
CA ASN A 188 6.65 14.98 30.51
C ASN A 188 6.51 16.05 31.59
N SER A 189 5.33 16.10 32.23
CA SER A 189 4.98 17.15 33.18
C SER A 189 5.11 18.52 32.50
N ASP A 190 6.06 19.37 32.91
CA ASP A 190 6.30 20.68 32.32
C ASP A 190 7.55 20.74 31.42
N HIS A 191 8.17 19.59 31.14
CA HIS A 191 9.41 19.50 30.38
C HIS A 191 9.17 18.90 28.98
N THR A 192 9.50 19.66 27.95
CA THR A 192 9.58 19.15 26.57
C THR A 192 10.77 18.21 26.43
N LEU A 193 10.63 17.16 25.62
CA LEU A 193 11.65 16.15 25.37
C LEU A 193 12.16 16.20 23.92
N ASP A 194 13.37 15.71 23.69
CA ASP A 194 14.07 15.58 22.40
C ASP A 194 14.66 14.18 22.17
N ASP A 195 14.29 13.19 22.98
CA ASP A 195 14.74 11.82 22.85
C ASP A 195 13.92 11.06 21.79
N LEU A 196 14.61 10.15 21.09
CA LEU A 196 14.03 9.24 20.10
C LEU A 196 14.04 7.82 20.65
N TRP A 197 12.88 7.17 20.66
CA TRP A 197 12.71 5.80 21.13
C TRP A 197 12.06 4.94 20.05
N SER A 198 12.41 3.67 20.01
CA SER A 198 11.77 2.70 19.13
C SER A 198 11.45 1.39 19.85
N LEU A 199 10.34 0.78 19.47
CA LEU A 199 9.91 -0.54 19.89
C LEU A 199 9.65 -1.39 18.65
N ASP A 200 10.40 -2.49 18.48
CA ASP A 200 10.18 -3.41 17.36
C ASP A 200 8.94 -4.27 17.62
N LEU A 201 7.88 -4.01 16.84
CA LEU A 201 6.61 -4.72 16.99
C LEU A 201 6.70 -6.19 16.57
N SER A 202 7.69 -6.56 15.75
CA SER A 202 7.90 -7.96 15.35
C SER A 202 8.47 -8.83 16.47
N GLU A 203 9.09 -8.22 17.49
CA GLU A 203 9.67 -8.91 18.65
C GLU A 203 8.73 -8.96 19.86
N LEU A 204 7.49 -8.47 19.76
CA LEU A 204 6.57 -8.37 20.90
C LEU A 204 6.29 -9.69 21.61
N GLN A 205 6.24 -10.80 20.86
CA GLN A 205 5.99 -12.13 21.42
C GLN A 205 7.25 -12.84 21.91
N SER A 206 8.43 -12.41 21.47
CA SER A 206 9.70 -13.09 21.75
C SER A 206 10.49 -12.38 22.83
N ASN A 207 10.85 -11.12 22.61
CA ASN A 207 11.68 -10.32 23.51
C ASN A 207 11.41 -8.81 23.31
N PRO A 208 10.22 -8.32 23.71
CA PRO A 208 9.89 -6.91 23.57
C PRO A 208 10.86 -6.04 24.37
N LYS A 209 11.44 -5.03 23.71
CA LYS A 209 12.29 -4.04 24.36
C LYS A 209 12.17 -2.69 23.68
N TRP A 210 12.14 -1.63 24.48
CA TRP A 210 12.38 -0.29 23.96
C TRP A 210 13.89 -0.08 23.75
N GLU A 211 14.23 0.57 22.65
CA GLU A 211 15.58 1.05 22.34
C GLU A 211 15.54 2.57 22.25
N GLN A 212 16.29 3.26 23.10
CA GLN A 212 16.58 4.67 22.89
C GLN A 212 17.60 4.78 21.76
N ILE A 213 17.24 5.50 20.70
CA ILE A 213 18.10 5.68 19.55
C ILE A 213 19.05 6.84 19.86
N GLU A 214 20.29 6.51 20.21
CA GLU A 214 21.35 7.50 20.35
C GLU A 214 21.74 8.07 18.97
N PHE A 215 21.80 9.40 18.90
CA PHE A 215 22.23 10.12 17.70
C PHE A 215 23.75 10.04 17.53
N SER A 216 24.21 10.12 16.28
CA SER A 216 25.63 10.19 15.96
C SER A 216 26.31 11.42 16.61
N ARG A 217 27.60 11.29 16.99
CA ARG A 217 28.33 12.24 17.86
C ARG A 217 28.34 13.71 17.42
N ASP A 218 28.13 13.98 16.14
CA ASP A 218 28.11 15.33 15.55
C ASP A 218 26.78 15.64 14.85
N SER A 219 25.75 14.84 15.09
CA SER A 219 24.43 15.09 14.54
C SER A 219 23.91 16.43 15.09
N PRO A 220 23.42 17.36 14.22
CA PRO A 220 22.52 18.39 14.72
C PRO A 220 21.27 17.70 15.29
N ALA A 221 20.41 18.41 16.00
CA ALA A 221 19.14 17.85 16.45
C ALA A 221 18.10 18.96 16.60
N PRO A 222 16.82 18.68 16.30
CA PRO A 222 15.75 19.60 16.65
C PRO A 222 15.70 19.81 18.16
N SER A 223 15.34 21.03 18.58
CA SER A 223 15.08 21.32 19.98
C SER A 223 13.98 20.42 20.55
N ALA A 224 14.04 20.16 21.86
CA ALA A 224 12.97 19.46 22.59
C ALA A 224 11.61 20.10 22.34
N ARG A 225 10.58 19.32 22.00
CA ARG A 225 9.31 19.90 21.54
C ARG A 225 8.12 18.98 21.71
N CYS A 226 6.94 19.56 21.74
CA CYS A 226 5.66 18.86 21.75
C CYS A 226 4.70 19.43 20.69
N GLY A 227 3.58 18.74 20.43
CA GLY A 227 2.56 19.15 19.48
C GLY A 227 3.07 19.27 18.04
N HIS A 228 4.19 18.63 17.72
CA HIS A 228 4.75 18.49 16.38
C HIS A 228 4.23 17.18 15.75
N GLU A 229 4.41 17.04 14.45
CA GLU A 229 4.08 15.82 13.74
C GLU A 229 5.34 15.22 13.08
N VAL A 230 5.35 13.89 12.99
CA VAL A 230 6.40 13.11 12.34
C VAL A 230 5.76 12.11 11.40
N VAL A 231 6.23 12.08 10.16
CA VAL A 231 5.86 11.06 9.16
C VAL A 231 7.08 10.28 8.71
N GLU A 232 6.90 9.02 8.32
CA GLU A 232 7.97 8.17 7.81
C GLU A 232 7.88 8.05 6.29
N PHE A 233 9.01 8.24 5.61
CA PHE A 233 9.15 7.99 4.18
C PHE A 233 10.56 7.46 3.88
N GLU A 234 10.63 6.31 3.21
CA GLU A 234 11.88 5.65 2.81
C GLU A 234 12.91 5.46 3.94
N ASN A 235 12.48 4.96 5.11
CA ASN A 235 13.30 4.74 6.29
C ASN A 235 13.92 6.04 6.86
N ARG A 236 13.25 7.17 6.62
CA ARG A 236 13.58 8.48 7.18
C ARG A 236 12.35 9.08 7.86
N LEU A 237 12.59 9.80 8.95
CA LEU A 237 11.54 10.49 9.69
C LEU A 237 11.56 11.98 9.32
N TYR A 238 10.43 12.51 8.88
CA TYR A 238 10.27 13.92 8.56
C TYR A 238 9.44 14.58 9.66
N LEU A 239 10.03 15.54 10.35
CA LEU A 239 9.45 16.29 11.46
C LEU A 239 9.15 17.72 11.01
N PHE A 240 7.99 18.24 11.39
CA PHE A 240 7.65 19.64 11.21
C PHE A 240 7.03 20.24 12.46
N GLY A 241 7.38 21.50 12.73
CA GLY A 241 6.69 22.35 13.70
C GLY A 241 6.83 21.92 15.16
N GLY A 242 5.79 22.21 15.95
CA GLY A 242 5.72 21.98 17.39
C GLY A 242 5.92 23.22 18.25
N GLU A 243 6.06 23.01 19.55
CA GLU A 243 6.30 24.05 20.55
C GLU A 243 7.49 23.67 21.44
N HIS A 244 8.42 24.61 21.62
CA HIS A 244 9.55 24.53 22.53
C HIS A 244 9.60 25.77 23.42
N GLY A 245 9.57 25.59 24.74
CA GLY A 245 9.69 26.70 25.70
C GLY A 245 8.64 27.80 25.52
N GLY A 246 7.41 27.43 25.15
CA GLY A 246 6.31 28.36 24.89
C GLY A 246 6.36 29.04 23.50
N LYS A 247 7.36 28.73 22.66
CA LYS A 247 7.49 29.26 21.30
C LYS A 247 7.23 28.17 20.29
N LYS A 248 6.44 28.49 19.27
CA LYS A 248 6.16 27.55 18.18
C LYS A 248 7.29 27.53 17.17
N CYS A 249 7.45 26.39 16.52
CA CYS A 249 8.46 26.15 15.50
C CYS A 249 7.81 25.98 14.12
N ASN A 250 8.57 26.25 13.05
CA ASN A 250 8.23 25.97 11.65
C ASN A 250 9.42 25.39 10.86
N ASP A 251 10.43 24.91 11.56
CA ASP A 251 11.56 24.19 10.99
C ASP A 251 11.13 22.78 10.54
N THR A 252 11.78 22.29 9.49
CA THR A 252 11.58 20.93 8.97
C THR A 252 12.87 20.14 9.15
N TRP A 253 12.76 18.97 9.76
CA TRP A 253 13.90 18.11 10.07
C TRP A 253 13.73 16.73 9.45
N CYS A 254 14.82 16.13 9.01
CA CYS A 254 14.87 14.76 8.53
C CYS A 254 15.81 13.95 9.43
N PHE A 255 15.34 12.83 9.98
CA PHE A 255 16.18 11.83 10.65
C PHE A 255 16.39 10.62 9.75
N ASP A 256 17.63 10.25 9.51
CA ASP A 256 17.98 9.02 8.82
C ASP A 256 18.15 7.88 9.84
N MET A 257 17.29 6.86 9.74
CA MET A 257 17.27 5.73 10.68
C MET A 257 18.50 4.81 10.55
N THR A 258 19.23 4.89 9.43
CA THR A 258 20.43 4.09 9.16
C THR A 258 21.66 4.75 9.77
N THR A 259 21.88 6.03 9.46
CA THR A 259 23.04 6.79 9.95
C THR A 259 22.82 7.35 11.36
N ARG A 260 21.57 7.35 11.84
CA ARG A 260 21.14 7.94 13.12
C ARG A 260 21.52 9.41 13.22
N THR A 261 21.34 10.15 12.13
CA THR A 261 21.65 11.58 12.03
C THR A 261 20.40 12.36 11.67
N TRP A 262 20.15 13.45 12.40
CA TRP A 262 19.23 14.49 11.99
C TRP A 262 19.90 15.43 11.00
N THR A 263 19.09 16.07 10.17
CA THR A 263 19.48 17.16 9.28
C THR A 263 18.32 18.14 9.22
N GLU A 264 18.58 19.41 9.50
CA GLU A 264 17.61 20.47 9.24
C GLU A 264 17.53 20.69 7.73
N LEU A 265 16.34 20.60 7.16
CA LEU A 265 16.14 20.76 5.74
C LEU A 265 16.07 22.24 5.39
N ALA A 266 16.81 22.64 4.36
CA ALA A 266 16.81 24.00 3.86
C ALA A 266 15.58 24.23 2.96
N CYS A 267 14.40 24.24 3.58
CA CYS A 267 13.16 24.27 2.83
C CYS A 267 12.91 25.59 2.11
N SER A 268 12.35 25.50 0.91
CA SER A 268 11.97 26.67 0.09
C SER A 268 10.46 26.73 -0.15
N GLY A 269 9.98 27.75 -0.87
CA GLY A 269 8.56 27.94 -1.20
C GLY A 269 7.76 28.61 -0.08
N ASP A 270 6.49 28.25 0.03
CA ASP A 270 5.55 28.84 0.99
C ASP A 270 5.68 28.10 2.34
N VAL A 271 6.76 28.34 3.07
CA VAL A 271 6.97 27.68 4.36
C VAL A 271 5.86 28.08 5.35
N PRO A 272 5.13 27.13 5.96
CA PRO A 272 4.04 27.46 6.88
C PRO A 272 4.55 28.26 8.09
N ALA A 273 3.71 29.16 8.60
CA ALA A 273 4.01 29.87 9.84
C ALA A 273 4.15 28.90 11.04
N PRO A 274 4.90 29.29 12.10
CA PRO A 274 5.09 28.47 13.30
C PRO A 274 3.80 27.96 13.92
N ARG A 275 3.71 26.63 14.11
CA ARG A 275 2.47 25.97 14.52
C ARG A 275 2.67 24.67 15.30
N SER A 276 1.65 24.32 16.07
CA SER A 276 1.56 23.06 16.83
C SER A 276 0.10 22.55 16.87
N LEU A 277 -0.08 21.29 17.24
CA LEU A 277 -1.38 20.61 17.38
C LEU A 277 -2.20 20.56 16.07
N PHE A 278 -1.50 20.56 14.93
CA PHE A 278 -2.04 20.37 13.60
C PHE A 278 -2.08 18.88 13.24
N ALA A 279 -2.85 18.53 12.21
CA ALA A 279 -2.88 17.17 11.70
C ALA A 279 -1.91 17.02 10.51
N ALA A 280 -1.26 15.85 10.39
CA ALA A 280 -0.38 15.54 9.27
C ALA A 280 -0.68 14.14 8.70
N ALA A 281 -0.53 14.02 7.39
CA ALA A 281 -0.63 12.75 6.68
C ALA A 281 0.36 12.72 5.50
N LEU A 282 0.89 11.53 5.20
CA LEU A 282 1.75 11.31 4.05
C LEU A 282 0.96 10.57 2.97
N ILE A 283 0.98 11.10 1.74
CA ILE A 283 0.54 10.38 0.54
C ILE A 283 1.70 10.40 -0.43
N ARG A 284 2.13 9.20 -0.85
CA ARG A 284 3.32 8.99 -1.70
C ARG A 284 4.56 9.64 -1.09
N ASP A 285 5.05 10.72 -1.68
CA ASP A 285 6.23 11.50 -1.31
C ASP A 285 5.88 12.90 -0.78
N THR A 286 4.59 13.17 -0.56
CA THR A 286 4.07 14.49 -0.23
C THR A 286 3.40 14.48 1.14
N VAL A 287 3.92 15.30 2.05
CA VAL A 287 3.36 15.49 3.40
C VAL A 287 2.31 16.58 3.34
N TYR A 288 1.11 16.30 3.81
CA TYR A 288 0.04 17.27 3.95
C TYR A 288 -0.14 17.62 5.41
N ILE A 289 -0.26 18.90 5.72
CA ILE A 289 -0.60 19.38 7.06
C ILE A 289 -1.84 20.27 7.01
N SER A 290 -2.65 20.23 8.06
CA SER A 290 -3.85 21.06 8.16
C SER A 290 -4.10 21.55 9.58
N GLY A 291 -4.51 22.81 9.67
CA GLY A 291 -4.94 23.46 10.91
C GLY A 291 -3.84 23.61 11.96
N GLY A 292 -4.22 23.37 13.22
CA GLY A 292 -3.37 23.60 14.39
C GLY A 292 -3.54 24.99 14.96
N SER A 293 -2.51 25.49 15.64
CA SER A 293 -2.54 26.82 16.23
C SER A 293 -1.25 27.58 16.01
N ASP A 294 -1.34 28.90 15.86
CA ASP A 294 -0.20 29.81 15.65
C ASP A 294 0.46 30.30 16.94
N ALA A 295 1.49 31.14 16.83
CA ALA A 295 2.22 31.68 17.98
C ALA A 295 1.33 32.45 18.99
N ASP A 296 0.23 33.05 18.52
CA ASP A 296 -0.73 33.79 19.34
C ASP A 296 -1.84 32.88 19.92
N ARG A 297 -1.74 31.56 19.68
CA ARG A 297 -2.72 30.52 20.08
C ARG A 297 -4.06 30.65 19.35
N ASN A 298 -4.11 31.34 18.21
CA ASN A 298 -5.28 31.30 17.34
C ASN A 298 -5.32 29.94 16.63
N MET A 299 -6.53 29.41 16.46
CA MET A 299 -6.75 28.19 15.69
C MET A 299 -6.66 28.50 14.19
N LEU A 300 -6.08 27.57 13.44
CA LEU A 300 -5.84 27.68 12.01
C LEU A 300 -6.72 26.70 11.22
N ALA A 301 -7.05 27.06 9.99
CA ALA A 301 -7.80 26.24 9.02
C ALA A 301 -6.99 25.99 7.73
N ASP A 302 -5.83 26.63 7.60
CA ASP A 302 -5.01 26.55 6.40
C ASP A 302 -4.41 25.15 6.23
N SER A 303 -4.21 24.77 4.97
CA SER A 303 -3.62 23.48 4.61
C SER A 303 -2.41 23.70 3.71
N TRP A 304 -1.41 22.84 3.87
CA TRP A 304 -0.13 22.95 3.19
C TRP A 304 0.31 21.57 2.72
N ARG A 305 1.16 21.55 1.70
CA ARG A 305 1.86 20.34 1.27
C ARG A 305 3.36 20.59 1.20
N PHE A 306 4.13 19.58 1.60
CA PHE A 306 5.58 19.54 1.51
C PHE A 306 5.98 18.39 0.60
N GLN A 307 6.65 18.71 -0.50
CA GLN A 307 7.23 17.71 -1.39
C GLN A 307 8.62 17.35 -0.86
N ILE A 308 8.79 16.09 -0.44
CA ILE A 308 10.00 15.64 0.25
C ILE A 308 11.23 15.75 -0.65
N HIS A 309 11.13 15.31 -1.91
CA HIS A 309 12.26 15.32 -2.84
C HIS A 309 12.70 16.74 -3.23
N GLU A 310 11.75 17.68 -3.34
CA GLU A 310 12.06 19.08 -3.64
C GLU A 310 12.47 19.89 -2.40
N GLN A 311 12.23 19.35 -1.20
CA GLN A 311 12.30 20.08 0.08
C GLN A 311 11.54 21.40 0.01
N LYS A 312 10.34 21.39 -0.57
CA LYS A 312 9.60 22.61 -0.87
C LYS A 312 8.18 22.56 -0.36
N TRP A 313 7.80 23.65 0.31
CA TRP A 313 6.45 23.85 0.84
C TRP A 313 5.60 24.61 -0.17
N TYR A 314 4.32 24.25 -0.22
CA TYR A 314 3.29 24.89 -1.00
C TYR A 314 2.06 25.10 -0.14
N ARG A 315 1.52 26.32 -0.16
CA ARG A 315 0.22 26.59 0.46
C ARG A 315 -0.88 26.03 -0.43
N LEU A 316 -1.84 25.30 0.14
CA LEU A 316 -3.05 24.94 -0.60
C LEU A 316 -3.96 26.17 -0.70
N PRO A 317 -4.58 26.41 -1.87
CA PRO A 317 -5.55 27.49 -2.01
C PRO A 317 -6.73 27.27 -1.04
N ASP A 318 -7.44 28.35 -0.70
CA ASP A 318 -8.69 28.25 0.04
C ASP A 318 -9.74 27.61 -0.88
N LEU A 319 -10.05 26.34 -0.62
CA LEU A 319 -10.92 25.50 -1.45
C LEU A 319 -12.33 25.43 -0.86
N ASP A 320 -13.32 25.17 -1.72
CA ASP A 320 -14.69 24.88 -1.27
C ASP A 320 -14.71 23.65 -0.37
N CYS A 321 -15.61 23.65 0.62
CA CYS A 321 -15.75 22.58 1.63
C CYS A 321 -14.48 22.33 2.46
N GLN A 322 -13.55 23.28 2.54
CA GLN A 322 -12.38 23.13 3.40
C GLN A 322 -12.76 23.12 4.89
N PRO A 323 -11.98 22.40 5.73
CA PRO A 323 -12.19 22.35 7.16
C PRO A 323 -12.15 23.72 7.83
N SER A 324 -13.03 23.93 8.80
CA SER A 324 -12.99 25.07 9.73
C SER A 324 -11.78 25.01 10.69
N VAL A 325 -11.46 26.14 11.32
CA VAL A 325 -10.33 26.27 12.27
C VAL A 325 -10.37 25.23 13.38
N ARG A 326 -9.30 24.46 13.57
CA ARG A 326 -9.28 23.39 14.58
C ARG A 326 -7.87 22.97 15.02
N THR A 327 -7.75 22.56 16.28
CA THR A 327 -6.55 21.90 16.85
C THR A 327 -6.91 20.48 17.29
N ASP A 328 -5.91 19.66 17.62
CA ASP A 328 -6.11 18.35 18.28
C ASP A 328 -6.99 17.38 17.47
N HIS A 329 -7.00 17.57 16.16
CA HIS A 329 -7.61 16.70 15.16
C HIS A 329 -6.53 15.84 14.52
N VAL A 330 -6.96 14.83 13.77
CA VAL A 330 -6.07 13.85 13.16
C VAL A 330 -6.33 13.74 11.67
N ALA A 331 -5.31 13.31 10.90
CA ALA A 331 -5.39 13.13 9.46
C ALA A 331 -5.07 11.68 9.11
N ALA A 332 -6.09 10.90 8.73
CA ALA A 332 -5.96 9.50 8.37
C ALA A 332 -5.95 9.30 6.85
N THR A 333 -5.16 8.36 6.34
CA THR A 333 -5.12 8.03 4.91
C THR A 333 -5.96 6.80 4.58
N VAL A 334 -6.74 6.88 3.50
CA VAL A 334 -7.42 5.73 2.89
C VAL A 334 -7.23 5.82 1.38
N GLY A 335 -6.45 4.89 0.82
CA GLY A 335 -6.00 4.99 -0.57
C GLY A 335 -5.24 6.31 -0.77
N ARG A 336 -5.71 7.13 -1.72
CA ARG A 336 -5.11 8.44 -2.06
C ARG A 336 -5.84 9.63 -1.43
N ARG A 337 -6.66 9.40 -0.42
CA ARG A 337 -7.45 10.45 0.23
C ARG A 337 -7.04 10.64 1.67
N ILE A 338 -7.16 11.89 2.13
CA ILE A 338 -6.87 12.28 3.51
C ILE A 338 -8.19 12.63 4.19
N PHE A 339 -8.46 12.00 5.32
CA PHE A 339 -9.65 12.25 6.14
C PHE A 339 -9.24 12.99 7.40
N LEU A 340 -9.76 14.19 7.60
CA LEU A 340 -9.60 14.92 8.86
C LEU A 340 -10.73 14.56 9.82
N LEU A 341 -10.35 14.05 11.00
CA LEU A 341 -11.30 13.56 11.99
C LEU A 341 -11.20 14.35 13.30
N GLY A 342 -12.37 14.79 13.77
CA GLY A 342 -12.52 15.49 15.04
C GLY A 342 -11.79 16.83 15.10
N GLY A 343 -11.38 17.19 16.32
CA GLY A 343 -10.73 18.44 16.64
C GLY A 343 -11.47 19.26 17.69
N LYS A 344 -10.73 20.17 18.32
CA LYS A 344 -11.26 21.10 19.30
C LYS A 344 -11.82 22.34 18.58
N GLN A 345 -13.13 22.37 18.41
CA GLN A 345 -13.96 23.50 18.01
C GLN A 345 -15.41 23.20 18.46
N GLU A 346 -16.32 24.18 18.48
CA GLU A 346 -17.72 23.90 18.81
C GLU A 346 -18.36 22.93 17.78
N ASP A 347 -18.85 21.78 18.26
CA ASP A 347 -19.72 20.82 17.56
C ASP A 347 -19.23 20.25 16.20
N ILE A 348 -17.93 19.91 16.04
CA ILE A 348 -17.45 19.19 14.83
C ILE A 348 -17.99 17.76 14.80
N ARG A 349 -18.95 17.49 13.90
CA ARG A 349 -19.55 16.16 13.68
C ARG A 349 -19.28 15.53 12.32
N THR A 350 -18.75 16.32 11.39
CA THR A 350 -18.46 15.91 10.02
C THR A 350 -16.99 15.56 9.84
N ILE A 351 -16.72 14.69 8.88
CA ILE A 351 -15.37 14.30 8.46
C ILE A 351 -15.09 14.99 7.14
N HIS A 352 -13.96 15.68 7.05
CA HIS A 352 -13.53 16.34 5.84
C HIS A 352 -12.58 15.44 5.07
N CYS A 353 -12.80 15.26 3.78
CA CYS A 353 -11.98 14.43 2.92
C CYS A 353 -11.30 15.30 1.85
N LEU A 354 -9.98 15.31 1.83
CA LEU A 354 -9.17 15.90 0.77
C LEU A 354 -8.83 14.81 -0.26
N ASP A 355 -9.25 15.04 -1.49
CA ASP A 355 -8.78 14.26 -2.63
C ASP A 355 -7.45 14.84 -3.12
N THR A 356 -6.42 14.00 -3.10
CA THR A 356 -5.08 14.37 -3.56
C THR A 356 -4.84 14.00 -5.02
N ASP A 357 -5.80 13.32 -5.67
CA ASP A 357 -5.78 13.07 -7.11
C ASP A 357 -6.13 14.35 -7.86
N SER A 358 -5.08 15.10 -8.11
CA SER A 358 -4.97 15.99 -9.24
C SER A 358 -5.20 15.16 -10.51
N LYS A 359 -6.42 15.15 -11.10
CA LYS A 359 -6.47 15.00 -12.56
C LYS A 359 -5.74 16.22 -13.09
N PRO A 360 -4.61 16.09 -13.81
CA PRO A 360 -4.12 17.21 -14.57
C PRO A 360 -5.26 17.62 -15.49
N THR A 361 -5.72 18.87 -15.40
CA THR A 361 -6.31 19.49 -16.58
C THR A 361 -5.22 19.34 -17.63
N PRO A 362 -5.45 18.64 -18.75
CA PRO A 362 -4.38 18.38 -19.68
C PRO A 362 -3.95 19.71 -20.30
N VAL A 363 -2.94 20.37 -19.74
CA VAL A 363 -2.14 21.34 -20.50
C VAL A 363 -1.24 20.48 -21.38
N LEU A 364 -1.84 19.99 -22.45
CA LEU A 364 -1.16 19.21 -23.45
C LEU A 364 -0.40 20.18 -24.33
N THR A 365 0.90 20.30 -24.09
CA THR A 365 1.78 20.52 -25.22
C THR A 365 1.60 19.35 -26.20
N PRO A 366 1.44 19.60 -27.51
CA PRO A 366 1.03 18.59 -28.46
C PRO A 366 2.16 17.57 -28.64
N VAL A 367 2.04 16.43 -27.95
CA VAL A 367 2.82 15.23 -28.20
C VAL A 367 1.83 14.07 -28.24
N ASN A 368 1.94 13.21 -29.27
CA ASN A 368 1.06 12.06 -29.48
C ASN A 368 1.04 11.16 -28.23
N ILE A 369 -0.04 11.21 -27.43
CA ILE A 369 -0.20 10.33 -26.27
C ILE A 369 -0.63 8.95 -26.76
N THR A 370 0.17 7.94 -26.41
CA THR A 370 -0.09 6.51 -26.61
C THR A 370 -0.40 5.91 -25.23
N SER A 371 -1.36 4.98 -25.12
CA SER A 371 -1.69 4.36 -23.82
C SER A 371 -0.53 3.53 -23.25
N TRP A 372 0.36 3.05 -24.12
CA TRP A 372 1.61 2.39 -23.74
C TRP A 372 2.77 3.38 -23.68
N SER A 373 3.63 3.17 -22.69
CA SER A 373 4.91 3.85 -22.48
C SER A 373 5.99 2.83 -22.13
N ILE A 374 7.26 3.17 -22.39
CA ILE A 374 8.42 2.30 -22.15
C ILE A 374 9.33 3.01 -21.15
N HIS A 375 9.65 2.33 -20.05
CA HIS A 375 10.49 2.86 -19.01
C HIS A 375 11.75 2.01 -18.89
N ALA A 376 12.90 2.67 -19.10
CA ALA A 376 14.20 2.08 -18.82
C ALA A 376 14.37 1.92 -17.32
N LEU A 377 14.99 0.81 -16.92
CA LEU A 377 15.20 0.50 -15.51
C LEU A 377 16.59 0.97 -15.06
N GLU A 378 16.63 1.91 -14.14
CA GLU A 378 17.88 2.35 -13.51
C GLU A 378 18.25 1.37 -12.39
N ILE A 379 19.49 0.88 -12.37
CA ILE A 379 19.98 0.00 -11.30
C ILE A 379 20.57 0.89 -10.21
N ALA A 380 20.01 0.86 -9.01
CA ALA A 380 20.63 1.48 -7.85
C ALA A 380 21.96 0.77 -7.58
N THR A 381 23.09 1.47 -7.70
CA THR A 381 24.39 0.95 -7.32
C THR A 381 24.49 0.84 -5.79
N PRO A 382 25.29 -0.09 -5.24
CA PRO A 382 25.56 -0.12 -3.80
C PRO A 382 26.16 1.18 -3.24
N GLU A 383 26.68 2.05 -4.12
CA GLU A 383 27.20 3.38 -3.79
C GLU A 383 26.12 4.47 -3.80
N ASP A 384 24.97 4.29 -4.46
CA ASP A 384 23.82 5.22 -4.43
C ASP A 384 23.12 5.29 -3.06
N LYS A 385 23.64 4.59 -2.05
CA LYS A 385 23.28 4.80 -0.63
C LYS A 385 24.03 5.96 0.02
N TYR A 386 25.06 6.52 -0.63
CA TYR A 386 25.82 7.65 -0.13
C TYR A 386 26.42 8.46 -1.30
N LEU A 387 25.98 9.72 -1.42
CA LEU A 387 26.56 10.85 -2.18
C LEU A 387 25.65 11.39 -3.28
N ASP A 388 25.03 12.54 -3.00
CA ASP A 388 24.71 13.53 -4.04
C ASP A 388 25.80 14.62 -3.98
N ASN A 389 26.70 14.62 -4.96
CA ASN A 389 27.48 15.76 -5.48
C ASN A 389 28.75 15.31 -6.23
N GLN A 390 28.60 14.80 -7.45
CA GLN A 390 29.48 15.13 -8.60
C GLN A 390 28.86 14.53 -9.88
N PRO A 391 28.72 15.29 -10.98
CA PRO A 391 28.31 14.73 -12.26
C PRO A 391 29.50 14.03 -12.94
N ASN A 392 29.21 12.92 -13.60
CA ASN A 392 30.06 12.13 -14.50
C ASN A 392 30.93 11.01 -13.87
N SER A 393 30.36 9.81 -13.71
CA SER A 393 31.06 8.55 -14.01
C SER A 393 30.10 7.37 -14.08
N THR A 394 29.68 6.98 -15.29
CA THR A 394 29.06 5.67 -15.54
C THR A 394 30.14 4.58 -15.49
N THR A 395 30.36 3.99 -14.33
CA THR A 395 31.14 2.77 -14.18
C THR A 395 30.32 1.72 -13.43
N LEU A 396 29.75 0.79 -14.19
CA LEU A 396 29.08 -0.42 -13.69
C LEU A 396 29.95 -1.13 -12.63
N VAL A 397 29.47 -1.20 -11.40
CA VAL A 397 30.06 -2.01 -10.32
C VAL A 397 30.11 -3.46 -10.82
N LYS A 398 31.32 -4.03 -10.91
CA LYS A 398 31.54 -5.42 -11.30
C LYS A 398 30.83 -6.36 -10.33
N GLY A 399 29.75 -7.02 -10.78
CA GLY A 399 29.22 -8.23 -10.16
C GLY A 399 27.72 -8.29 -9.88
N VAL A 400 26.97 -7.20 -10.03
CA VAL A 400 25.51 -7.21 -9.85
C VAL A 400 24.86 -7.37 -11.23
N SER A 401 24.29 -8.54 -11.51
CA SER A 401 23.49 -8.74 -12.73
C SER A 401 22.17 -7.98 -12.61
N PRO A 402 21.71 -7.24 -13.63
CA PRO A 402 20.45 -6.51 -13.60
C PRO A 402 19.24 -7.43 -13.33
N PRO A 403 18.12 -6.89 -12.81
CA PRO A 403 16.93 -7.68 -12.63
C PRO A 403 16.36 -8.16 -13.97
N LEU A 404 16.46 -7.36 -15.04
CA LEU A 404 15.99 -7.71 -16.37
C LEU A 404 17.18 -7.85 -17.34
N PRO A 405 17.07 -8.64 -18.42
CA PRO A 405 15.92 -9.43 -18.85
C PRO A 405 15.73 -10.72 -18.03
N ARG A 406 14.48 -11.07 -17.73
CA ARG A 406 14.13 -12.36 -17.10
C ARG A 406 12.74 -12.84 -17.53
N PHE A 407 12.49 -14.14 -17.41
CA PHE A 407 11.17 -14.73 -17.65
C PHE A 407 10.84 -15.82 -16.62
N SER A 408 9.57 -16.23 -16.56
CA SER A 408 9.06 -17.22 -15.59
C SER A 408 9.31 -16.84 -14.12
N HIS A 409 9.42 -15.53 -13.87
CA HIS A 409 9.49 -14.93 -12.54
C HIS A 409 8.07 -14.63 -12.03
N SER A 410 7.97 -14.27 -10.76
CA SER A 410 6.75 -13.70 -10.20
C SER A 410 7.03 -12.28 -9.74
N SER A 411 6.09 -11.38 -10.03
CA SER A 411 6.11 -10.00 -9.57
C SER A 411 4.84 -9.71 -8.78
N THR A 412 4.97 -8.98 -7.68
CA THR A 412 3.85 -8.54 -6.85
C THR A 412 4.15 -7.17 -6.29
N ILE A 413 3.13 -6.39 -5.96
CA ILE A 413 3.31 -4.98 -5.60
C ILE A 413 2.91 -4.72 -4.15
N SER A 414 3.68 -3.86 -3.48
CA SER A 414 3.35 -3.30 -2.16
C SER A 414 2.30 -2.21 -2.28
N SER A 415 1.19 -2.41 -1.57
CA SER A 415 0.09 -1.44 -1.52
C SER A 415 0.47 -0.14 -0.79
N SER A 416 1.44 -0.15 0.12
CA SER A 416 1.78 1.02 0.95
C SER A 416 2.91 1.90 0.38
N LEU A 417 3.77 1.35 -0.50
CA LEU A 417 4.99 2.04 -0.96
C LEU A 417 5.16 2.02 -2.49
N GLY A 418 4.26 1.41 -3.25
CA GLY A 418 4.38 1.29 -4.71
C GLY A 418 5.57 0.46 -5.20
N GLU A 419 6.26 -0.24 -4.29
CA GLU A 419 7.40 -1.09 -4.62
C GLU A 419 6.94 -2.40 -5.25
N ILE A 420 7.46 -2.72 -6.43
CA ILE A 420 7.23 -4.00 -7.09
C ILE A 420 8.33 -4.98 -6.70
N TYR A 421 7.96 -6.06 -6.00
CA TYR A 421 8.85 -7.15 -5.67
C TYR A 421 8.90 -8.15 -6.82
N ILE A 422 10.10 -8.43 -7.32
CA ILE A 422 10.38 -9.43 -8.36
C ILE A 422 11.21 -10.54 -7.74
N PHE A 423 10.69 -11.77 -7.75
CA PHE A 423 11.39 -12.94 -7.24
C PHE A 423 11.65 -14.00 -8.32
N GLY A 424 12.87 -14.53 -8.30
CA GLY A 424 13.30 -15.67 -9.11
C GLY A 424 13.13 -15.48 -10.62
N GLY A 425 12.77 -16.56 -11.31
CA GLY A 425 12.75 -16.61 -12.77
C GLY A 425 14.10 -16.99 -13.37
N ILE A 426 14.17 -16.98 -14.70
CA ILE A 426 15.29 -17.46 -15.49
C ILE A 426 16.00 -16.27 -16.13
N VAL A 427 17.31 -16.19 -15.89
CA VAL A 427 18.24 -15.20 -16.45
C VAL A 427 19.36 -15.99 -17.14
N ASP A 428 19.64 -15.72 -18.41
CA ASP A 428 20.65 -16.43 -19.21
C ASP A 428 20.52 -17.97 -19.14
N GLY A 429 19.28 -18.47 -19.19
CA GLY A 429 18.96 -19.90 -19.13
C GLY A 429 19.14 -20.53 -17.75
N LYS A 430 19.53 -19.77 -16.72
CA LYS A 430 19.70 -20.23 -15.34
C LYS A 430 18.60 -19.66 -14.44
N PRO A 431 17.90 -20.50 -13.67
CA PRO A 431 17.02 -20.00 -12.63
C PRO A 431 17.81 -19.27 -11.55
N THR A 432 17.16 -18.26 -10.97
CA THR A 432 17.72 -17.40 -9.92
C THR A 432 16.82 -17.42 -8.68
N ASN A 433 17.34 -16.97 -7.55
CA ASN A 433 16.60 -16.71 -6.31
C ASN A 433 16.82 -15.27 -5.80
N GLY A 434 17.27 -14.38 -6.69
CA GLY A 434 17.42 -12.97 -6.35
C GLY A 434 16.06 -12.32 -6.13
N THR A 435 15.95 -11.53 -5.06
CA THR A 435 14.78 -10.70 -4.76
C THR A 435 15.12 -9.27 -5.12
N TRP A 436 14.32 -8.66 -5.99
CA TRP A 436 14.50 -7.28 -6.43
C TRP A 436 13.28 -6.46 -6.07
N THR A 437 13.48 -5.19 -5.76
CA THR A 437 12.43 -4.19 -5.72
C THR A 437 12.56 -3.27 -6.93
N VAL A 438 11.45 -2.85 -7.50
CA VAL A 438 11.38 -1.75 -8.47
C VAL A 438 10.50 -0.66 -7.86
N ARG A 439 11.07 0.51 -7.64
CA ARG A 439 10.36 1.70 -7.19
C ARG A 439 9.91 2.52 -8.39
N ILE A 440 8.68 3.00 -8.33
CA ILE A 440 8.10 3.89 -9.32
C ILE A 440 8.03 5.28 -8.67
N SER A 441 8.79 6.25 -9.19
CA SER A 441 8.72 7.65 -8.74
C SER A 441 8.30 8.56 -9.90
N GLU A 442 7.48 9.56 -9.59
CA GLU A 442 7.13 10.59 -10.57
C GLU A 442 8.29 11.60 -10.66
N ALA A 443 8.90 11.74 -11.83
CA ALA A 443 9.98 12.69 -12.06
C ALA A 443 9.39 14.01 -12.55
N LEU A 444 9.39 15.04 -11.70
CA LEU A 444 8.88 16.39 -12.01
C LEU A 444 9.81 17.19 -12.96
N ASP A 445 11.05 16.74 -13.20
CA ASP A 445 12.15 17.61 -13.67
C ASP A 445 12.85 17.20 -14.99
N LEU A 446 12.15 16.73 -16.03
CA LEU A 446 12.80 16.54 -17.34
C LEU A 446 12.03 17.23 -18.48
N LEU A 447 12.52 18.42 -18.85
CA LEU A 447 12.28 18.99 -20.17
C LEU A 447 12.87 18.04 -21.23
N PRO A 448 12.14 17.74 -22.32
CA PRO A 448 12.63 16.81 -23.32
C PRO A 448 13.85 17.40 -24.05
N GLU A 449 15.01 16.76 -23.88
CA GLU A 449 16.08 16.88 -24.87
C GLU A 449 15.60 16.23 -26.17
N GLN A 450 15.94 16.87 -27.29
CA GLN A 450 15.37 16.53 -28.59
C GLN A 450 15.68 15.09 -29.00
N GLY A 451 14.64 14.25 -28.99
CA GLY A 451 14.60 12.96 -29.67
C GLY A 451 14.62 11.74 -28.73
N GLY A 452 13.44 11.34 -28.26
CA GLY A 452 13.19 9.98 -27.72
C GLY A 452 12.69 9.93 -26.27
N ASN A 453 11.48 9.38 -26.11
CA ASN A 453 10.86 8.80 -24.91
C ASN A 453 10.48 9.69 -23.69
N THR A 454 9.16 9.96 -23.63
CA THR A 454 8.23 10.01 -22.46
C THR A 454 8.58 10.79 -21.18
N MET A 455 7.73 11.77 -20.83
CA MET A 455 7.69 12.41 -19.50
C MET A 455 7.44 11.40 -18.37
N GLY A 456 8.20 11.54 -17.28
CA GLY A 456 7.63 11.68 -15.93
C GLY A 456 7.61 10.47 -14.99
N VAL A 457 8.03 9.26 -15.38
CA VAL A 457 8.10 8.13 -14.44
C VAL A 457 9.48 7.50 -14.47
N LYS A 458 10.20 7.66 -13.35
CA LYS A 458 11.48 7.04 -13.09
C LYS A 458 11.25 5.69 -12.40
N MET A 459 11.93 4.66 -12.91
CA MET A 459 11.88 3.32 -12.32
C MET A 459 13.28 2.92 -11.86
N THR A 460 13.41 2.72 -10.55
CA THR A 460 14.69 2.37 -9.93
C THR A 460 14.61 0.97 -9.35
N ALA A 461 15.51 0.08 -9.79
CA ALA A 461 15.64 -1.27 -9.26
C ALA A 461 16.70 -1.37 -8.17
N GLY A 462 16.35 -1.99 -7.05
CA GLY A 462 17.27 -2.35 -5.98
C GLY A 462 17.33 -3.86 -5.77
N LEU A 463 18.53 -4.41 -5.60
CA LEU A 463 18.69 -5.78 -5.12
C LEU A 463 18.38 -5.79 -3.61
N VAL A 464 17.44 -6.63 -3.19
CA VAL A 464 17.14 -6.82 -1.77
C VAL A 464 18.14 -7.80 -1.17
N GLU A 465 18.97 -7.31 -0.26
CA GLU A 465 19.85 -8.17 0.53
C GLU A 465 19.03 -8.95 1.55
N THR A 466 18.83 -10.24 1.28
CA THR A 466 18.00 -11.09 2.13
C THR A 466 18.82 -12.06 2.98
N THR A 467 18.34 -12.36 4.18
CA THR A 467 18.91 -13.37 5.08
C THR A 467 17.91 -14.51 5.32
N GLY A 468 18.32 -15.56 6.06
CA GLY A 468 17.43 -16.65 6.46
C GLY A 468 17.26 -17.75 5.40
N ASP A 469 16.11 -18.43 5.45
CA ASP A 469 15.84 -19.64 4.67
C ASP A 469 15.28 -19.31 3.28
N ALA A 470 16.06 -18.62 2.45
CA ALA A 470 15.64 -18.21 1.13
C ALA A 470 15.28 -19.41 0.23
N PRO A 471 14.30 -19.27 -0.69
CA PRO A 471 14.01 -20.32 -1.65
C PRO A 471 15.23 -20.61 -2.53
N SER A 472 15.42 -21.88 -2.90
CA SER A 472 16.39 -22.23 -3.93
C SER A 472 16.02 -21.56 -5.27
N PRO A 473 17.00 -21.32 -6.17
CA PRO A 473 16.75 -20.75 -7.48
C PRO A 473 15.62 -21.47 -8.21
N ARG A 474 14.64 -20.72 -8.72
CA ARG A 474 13.42 -21.30 -9.30
C ARG A 474 12.69 -20.36 -10.26
N GLY A 475 11.96 -20.96 -11.20
CA GLY A 475 10.98 -20.27 -12.04
C GLY A 475 9.63 -21.00 -12.01
N LEU A 476 8.62 -20.43 -12.68
CA LEU A 476 7.26 -21.00 -12.80
C LEU A 476 6.56 -21.21 -11.44
N HIS A 477 7.00 -20.47 -10.43
CA HIS A 477 6.36 -20.34 -9.12
C HIS A 477 5.35 -19.18 -9.17
N GLN A 478 4.59 -19.01 -8.09
CA GLN A 478 3.79 -17.80 -7.88
C GLN A 478 4.19 -17.11 -6.59
N SER A 479 3.98 -15.81 -6.54
CA SER A 479 4.15 -15.01 -5.33
C SER A 479 2.94 -14.12 -5.10
N VAL A 480 2.61 -13.91 -3.84
CA VAL A 480 1.62 -12.92 -3.40
C VAL A 480 2.20 -12.09 -2.26
N LEU A 481 1.74 -10.85 -2.11
CA LEU A 481 2.11 -10.00 -1.00
C LEU A 481 0.91 -9.77 -0.08
N ASN A 482 1.02 -10.20 1.18
CA ASN A 482 0.02 -9.99 2.23
C ASN A 482 0.63 -9.10 3.32
N GLY A 483 0.28 -7.82 3.35
CA GLY A 483 0.95 -6.82 4.19
C GLY A 483 2.46 -6.75 3.86
N TYR A 484 3.32 -6.89 4.87
CA TYR A 484 4.78 -6.96 4.69
C TYR A 484 5.30 -8.38 4.33
N ARG A 485 4.43 -9.34 4.03
CA ARG A 485 4.80 -10.75 3.86
C ARG A 485 4.75 -11.14 2.39
N LEU A 486 5.91 -11.17 1.74
CA LEU A 486 6.04 -11.72 0.39
C LEU A 486 6.07 -13.25 0.50
N VAL A 487 4.98 -13.88 0.06
CA VAL A 487 4.81 -15.33 0.10
C VAL A 487 5.13 -15.91 -1.26
N VAL A 488 6.07 -16.85 -1.32
CA VAL A 488 6.47 -17.58 -2.55
C VAL A 488 6.18 -19.06 -2.38
N TRP A 489 5.52 -19.66 -3.37
CA TRP A 489 5.22 -21.09 -3.34
C TRP A 489 5.31 -21.77 -4.72
N GLY A 490 5.72 -23.03 -4.69
CA GLY A 490 5.86 -23.90 -5.87
C GLY A 490 7.01 -23.54 -6.81
N GLY A 491 6.85 -23.92 -8.08
CA GLY A 491 7.84 -23.76 -9.13
C GLY A 491 8.92 -24.86 -9.15
N ILE A 492 9.86 -24.74 -10.09
CA ILE A 492 10.93 -25.73 -10.31
C ILE A 492 12.30 -25.08 -10.43
N PRO A 493 13.37 -25.76 -9.97
CA PRO A 493 14.74 -25.26 -10.01
C PRO A 493 15.43 -25.44 -11.37
N SER A 494 14.78 -26.05 -12.35
CA SER A 494 15.28 -26.13 -13.73
C SER A 494 14.11 -26.37 -14.67
N HIS A 495 14.14 -25.76 -15.85
CA HIS A 495 13.11 -25.92 -16.88
C HIS A 495 13.37 -27.16 -17.78
N ASN A 496 14.46 -27.89 -17.57
CA ASN A 496 14.80 -29.06 -18.38
C ASN A 496 13.80 -30.19 -18.15
N ARG A 497 13.27 -30.79 -19.23
CA ARG A 497 12.34 -31.94 -19.13
C ARG A 497 12.93 -33.15 -18.38
N SER A 498 14.25 -33.22 -18.24
CA SER A 498 14.99 -34.22 -17.47
C SER A 498 15.07 -33.92 -15.96
N SER A 499 14.65 -32.74 -15.51
CA SER A 499 14.42 -32.51 -14.08
C SER A 499 13.22 -33.35 -13.65
N GLY A 500 13.40 -34.23 -12.66
CA GLY A 500 12.31 -34.98 -12.08
C GLY A 500 11.19 -34.08 -11.52
N PRO A 501 10.09 -34.68 -11.01
CA PRO A 501 8.95 -33.91 -10.51
C PRO A 501 9.38 -32.90 -9.44
N PRO A 502 8.64 -31.79 -9.27
CA PRO A 502 8.90 -30.81 -8.21
C PRO A 502 8.97 -31.54 -6.86
N LYS A 503 10.03 -31.28 -6.11
CA LYS A 503 10.24 -31.91 -4.80
C LYS A 503 9.97 -30.96 -3.64
N ASP A 504 10.11 -29.67 -3.89
CA ASP A 504 9.93 -28.64 -2.88
C ASP A 504 8.49 -28.14 -2.85
N ASN A 505 7.88 -28.26 -1.69
CA ASN A 505 6.50 -27.86 -1.44
C ASN A 505 6.37 -26.86 -0.29
N SER A 506 7.51 -26.35 0.19
CA SER A 506 7.52 -25.41 1.30
C SER A 506 6.97 -24.05 0.88
N VAL A 507 6.33 -23.39 1.84
CA VAL A 507 5.93 -21.99 1.73
C VAL A 507 7.09 -21.15 2.23
N TYR A 508 7.55 -20.23 1.41
CA TYR A 508 8.61 -19.29 1.79
C TYR A 508 8.00 -17.93 2.00
N VAL A 509 8.36 -17.29 3.12
CA VAL A 509 7.84 -15.98 3.50
C VAL A 509 9.02 -15.06 3.73
N LEU A 510 9.11 -14.01 2.93
CA LEU A 510 10.01 -12.88 3.18
C LEU A 510 9.23 -11.84 3.96
N ASN A 511 9.74 -11.49 5.14
CA ASN A 511 9.32 -10.28 5.83
C ASN A 511 10.05 -9.10 5.16
N THR A 512 9.32 -8.24 4.45
CA THR A 512 9.88 -7.14 3.67
C THR A 512 10.44 -6.01 4.53
N SER A 513 10.01 -5.90 5.80
CA SER A 513 10.55 -4.92 6.76
C SER A 513 11.94 -5.32 7.29
N SER A 514 12.20 -6.61 7.43
CA SER A 514 13.47 -7.15 7.97
C SER A 514 14.35 -7.84 6.93
N ASN A 515 13.86 -8.00 5.70
CA ASN A 515 14.48 -8.76 4.61
C ASN A 515 14.89 -10.19 4.99
N LYS A 516 14.18 -10.82 5.93
CA LYS A 516 14.46 -12.18 6.39
C LYS A 516 13.47 -13.19 5.81
N TRP A 517 13.99 -14.21 5.13
CA TRP A 517 13.23 -15.37 4.67
C TRP A 517 13.00 -16.37 5.79
N THR A 518 11.79 -16.91 5.84
CA THR A 518 11.41 -18.05 6.67
C THR A 518 10.81 -19.14 5.81
N LYS A 519 11.29 -20.38 5.99
CA LYS A 519 10.76 -21.56 5.30
C LYS A 519 9.76 -22.29 6.20
N ARG A 520 8.54 -22.51 5.70
CA ARG A 520 7.50 -23.28 6.40
C ARG A 520 7.20 -24.58 5.64
N SER A 521 7.40 -25.69 6.32
CA SER A 521 7.00 -27.02 5.82
C SER A 521 5.68 -27.41 6.45
N ILE A 522 4.60 -27.19 5.72
CA ILE A 522 3.23 -27.31 6.22
C ILE A 522 2.66 -28.67 5.80
N ARG A 523 1.93 -29.34 6.69
CA ARG A 523 1.22 -30.60 6.39
C ARG A 523 -0.16 -30.61 7.07
N PRO A 524 -1.22 -31.11 6.41
CA PRO A 524 -1.27 -31.54 5.00
C PRO A 524 -0.98 -30.39 4.03
N ALA A 525 -0.61 -30.73 2.79
CA ALA A 525 -0.28 -29.76 1.75
C ALA A 525 -0.67 -30.27 0.35
N PRO A 526 -0.98 -29.37 -0.60
CA PRO A 526 -1.05 -29.72 -2.02
C PRO A 526 0.26 -30.37 -2.47
N SER A 527 0.24 -31.12 -3.55
CA SER A 527 1.47 -31.62 -4.17
C SER A 527 2.32 -30.47 -4.73
N ALA A 528 3.65 -30.60 -4.63
CA ALA A 528 4.60 -29.67 -5.23
C ALA A 528 4.38 -29.58 -6.75
N ARG A 529 4.25 -28.38 -7.30
CA ARG A 529 3.80 -28.16 -8.69
C ARG A 529 4.34 -26.86 -9.29
N PHE A 530 4.25 -26.76 -10.60
CA PHE A 530 4.52 -25.54 -11.40
C PHE A 530 3.30 -25.22 -12.28
N TRP A 531 3.31 -24.07 -12.95
CA TRP A 531 2.21 -23.61 -13.82
C TRP A 531 0.84 -23.44 -13.11
N HIS A 532 0.80 -23.46 -11.78
CA HIS A 532 -0.41 -23.13 -11.03
C HIS A 532 -0.65 -21.62 -11.07
N ALA A 533 -1.88 -21.21 -10.84
CA ALA A 533 -2.21 -19.83 -10.56
C ALA A 533 -2.41 -19.65 -9.06
N ALA A 534 -2.05 -18.47 -8.53
CA ALA A 534 -2.26 -18.11 -7.15
C ALA A 534 -2.68 -16.65 -7.02
N CYS A 535 -3.55 -16.36 -6.07
CA CYS A 535 -3.96 -15.01 -5.72
C CYS A 535 -4.36 -14.95 -4.23
N LEU A 536 -4.55 -13.75 -3.70
CA LEU A 536 -5.10 -13.54 -2.37
C LEU A 536 -6.63 -13.42 -2.43
N CYS A 537 -7.31 -13.97 -1.43
CA CYS A 537 -8.69 -13.63 -1.12
C CYS A 537 -8.79 -13.31 0.38
N GLY A 538 -8.84 -12.01 0.70
CA GLY A 538 -8.50 -11.55 2.06
C GLY A 538 -7.09 -12.01 2.43
N ASP A 539 -6.94 -12.59 3.62
CA ASP A 539 -5.67 -13.13 4.11
C ASP A 539 -5.40 -14.59 3.74
N LYS A 540 -6.15 -15.14 2.78
CA LYS A 540 -5.94 -16.51 2.32
C LYS A 540 -5.20 -16.53 0.98
N LEU A 541 -4.10 -17.26 0.94
CA LEU A 541 -3.45 -17.66 -0.30
C LEU A 541 -4.30 -18.75 -0.96
N MET A 542 -4.82 -18.45 -2.14
CA MET A 542 -5.59 -19.39 -2.96
C MET A 542 -4.70 -19.93 -4.08
N VAL A 543 -4.70 -21.24 -4.29
CA VAL A 543 -3.90 -21.92 -5.33
C VAL A 543 -4.80 -22.85 -6.14
N PHE A 544 -4.78 -22.70 -7.46
CA PHE A 544 -5.58 -23.53 -8.36
C PHE A 544 -4.75 -24.16 -9.48
N GLY A 545 -5.03 -25.43 -9.75
CA GLY A 545 -4.49 -26.17 -10.89
C GLY A 545 -2.96 -26.33 -10.88
N GLY A 546 -2.35 -26.25 -12.07
CA GLY A 546 -0.92 -26.47 -12.28
C GLY A 546 -0.58 -27.92 -12.65
N ALA A 547 0.69 -28.28 -12.55
CA ALA A 547 1.20 -29.56 -13.03
C ALA A 547 2.23 -30.21 -12.07
N GLU A 548 1.99 -31.50 -11.81
CA GLU A 548 2.89 -32.51 -11.22
C GLU A 548 4.16 -32.77 -12.03
N SER A 549 3.89 -32.93 -13.31
CA SER A 549 4.80 -33.24 -14.37
C SER A 549 4.14 -32.77 -15.67
N HIS A 550 4.87 -32.80 -16.78
CA HIS A 550 4.31 -32.39 -18.07
C HIS A 550 3.06 -33.19 -18.48
N ASP A 551 2.89 -34.41 -17.95
CA ASP A 551 1.76 -35.30 -18.26
C ASP A 551 0.68 -35.32 -17.17
N ARG A 552 0.93 -34.69 -16.00
CA ARG A 552 0.01 -34.70 -14.86
C ARG A 552 -0.42 -33.29 -14.48
N VAL A 553 -1.41 -32.77 -15.22
CA VAL A 553 -2.07 -31.49 -14.95
C VAL A 553 -3.20 -31.66 -13.92
N LEU A 554 -3.49 -30.62 -13.15
CA LEU A 554 -4.41 -30.64 -12.00
C LEU A 554 -5.52 -29.58 -12.13
N ASN A 555 -6.58 -29.73 -11.33
CA ASN A 555 -7.72 -28.80 -11.17
C ASN A 555 -8.22 -28.75 -9.72
N ASP A 556 -7.37 -29.06 -8.74
CA ASP A 556 -7.66 -28.90 -7.32
C ASP A 556 -7.49 -27.43 -6.89
N LEU A 557 -8.35 -27.00 -5.97
CA LEU A 557 -8.29 -25.70 -5.32
C LEU A 557 -7.85 -25.88 -3.86
N TRP A 558 -6.83 -25.13 -3.48
CA TRP A 558 -6.27 -25.13 -2.12
C TRP A 558 -6.25 -23.73 -1.55
N SER A 559 -6.38 -23.63 -0.24
CA SER A 559 -6.25 -22.38 0.51
C SER A 559 -5.27 -22.54 1.66
N LEU A 560 -4.55 -21.47 1.97
CA LEU A 560 -3.71 -21.35 3.15
C LEU A 560 -3.99 -20.03 3.83
N ASP A 561 -4.38 -20.08 5.11
CA ASP A 561 -4.66 -18.91 5.94
C ASP A 561 -3.35 -18.27 6.42
N LEU A 562 -3.02 -17.10 5.87
CA LEU A 562 -1.74 -16.43 6.12
C LEU A 562 -1.71 -15.72 7.48
N THR A 563 -2.86 -15.47 8.12
CA THR A 563 -2.92 -14.95 9.50
C THR A 563 -2.34 -15.95 10.50
N LYS A 564 -2.35 -17.24 10.14
CA LYS A 564 -1.84 -18.34 10.97
C LYS A 564 -0.39 -18.70 10.67
N LEU A 565 0.34 -17.89 9.88
CA LEU A 565 1.70 -18.21 9.45
C LEU A 565 2.64 -18.57 10.59
N ASP A 566 2.49 -17.95 11.76
CA ASP A 566 3.32 -18.18 12.95
C ASP A 566 2.81 -19.32 13.85
N GLN A 567 1.59 -19.80 13.62
CA GLN A 567 0.95 -20.82 14.44
C GLN A 567 1.47 -22.23 14.08
N ARG A 568 1.52 -23.13 15.08
CA ARG A 568 1.98 -24.52 14.89
C ARG A 568 0.99 -25.40 14.12
N ASN A 569 -0.29 -25.07 14.17
CA ASN A 569 -1.39 -25.80 13.52
C ASN A 569 -1.73 -25.26 12.12
N LEU A 570 -0.87 -24.41 11.54
CA LEU A 570 -1.01 -23.99 10.15
C LEU A 570 -1.09 -25.22 9.23
N ALA A 571 -2.11 -25.27 8.39
CA ALA A 571 -2.36 -26.35 7.47
C ALA A 571 -2.93 -25.80 6.17
N TRP A 572 -2.58 -26.44 5.05
CA TRP A 572 -3.33 -26.21 3.82
C TRP A 572 -4.69 -26.89 3.91
N GLU A 573 -5.70 -26.19 3.43
CA GLU A 573 -7.06 -26.71 3.33
C GLU A 573 -7.40 -26.90 1.86
N ARG A 574 -7.79 -28.12 1.50
CA ARG A 574 -8.39 -28.36 0.19
C ARG A 574 -9.77 -27.73 0.21
N VAL A 575 -10.05 -26.85 -0.75
CA VAL A 575 -11.35 -26.20 -0.83
C VAL A 575 -12.32 -27.20 -1.45
N GLU A 576 -13.19 -27.73 -0.60
CA GLU A 576 -14.24 -28.66 -1.03
C GLU A 576 -15.25 -27.92 -1.91
N VAL A 577 -15.62 -28.56 -3.01
CA VAL A 577 -16.60 -28.04 -3.97
C VAL A 577 -17.97 -28.63 -3.60
N ALA A 578 -19.03 -27.83 -3.74
CA ALA A 578 -20.39 -28.28 -3.46
C ALA A 578 -20.79 -29.48 -4.36
N ASP A 579 -21.56 -30.41 -3.79
CA ASP A 579 -22.02 -31.60 -4.49
C ASP A 579 -22.77 -31.24 -5.79
N GLY A 580 -22.39 -31.91 -6.89
CA GLY A 580 -22.99 -31.68 -8.21
C GLY A 580 -22.55 -30.39 -8.93
N SER A 581 -21.67 -29.58 -8.33
CA SER A 581 -21.08 -28.42 -9.02
C SER A 581 -20.28 -28.88 -10.25
N PRO A 582 -20.35 -28.15 -11.38
CA PRO A 582 -19.44 -28.39 -12.49
C PRO A 582 -17.99 -28.08 -12.07
N SER A 583 -17.00 -28.40 -12.90
CA SER A 583 -15.61 -28.07 -12.57
C SER A 583 -14.81 -27.73 -13.82
N PRO A 584 -13.94 -26.71 -13.75
CA PRO A 584 -12.98 -26.45 -14.81
C PRO A 584 -12.10 -27.67 -15.09
N ALA A 585 -11.78 -27.87 -16.37
CA ALA A 585 -10.79 -28.86 -16.79
C ALA A 585 -9.43 -28.63 -16.11
N LYS A 586 -8.66 -29.72 -15.97
CA LYS A 586 -7.25 -29.70 -15.53
C LYS A 586 -6.45 -28.76 -16.42
N ARG A 587 -5.76 -27.79 -15.81
CA ARG A 587 -5.07 -26.71 -16.53
C ARG A 587 -3.84 -26.19 -15.80
N GLY A 588 -2.85 -25.74 -16.56
CA GLY A 588 -1.69 -24.98 -16.09
C GLY A 588 -1.42 -23.76 -16.99
N GLY A 589 -0.72 -22.75 -16.48
CA GLY A 589 -0.41 -21.52 -17.22
C GLY A 589 -1.66 -20.68 -17.51
N HIS A 590 -2.68 -20.79 -16.67
CA HIS A 590 -3.91 -20.00 -16.70
C HIS A 590 -3.77 -18.79 -15.78
N ALA A 591 -4.68 -17.84 -15.92
CA ALA A 591 -4.85 -16.75 -14.96
C ALA A 591 -5.82 -17.14 -13.85
N MET A 592 -5.60 -16.60 -12.65
CA MET A 592 -6.57 -16.59 -11.57
C MET A 592 -6.52 -15.23 -10.87
N ILE A 593 -7.66 -14.59 -10.71
CA ILE A 593 -7.81 -13.33 -9.97
C ILE A 593 -8.97 -13.42 -8.98
N THR A 594 -8.96 -12.56 -7.96
CA THR A 594 -10.04 -12.45 -6.98
C THR A 594 -10.83 -11.17 -7.22
N TYR A 595 -12.15 -11.24 -7.21
CA TYR A 595 -13.04 -10.08 -7.26
C TYR A 595 -14.33 -10.38 -6.48
N HIS A 596 -14.70 -9.52 -5.53
CA HIS A 596 -15.85 -9.68 -4.61
C HIS A 596 -16.05 -11.09 -4.04
N ASN A 597 -15.02 -11.65 -3.37
CA ASN A 597 -15.07 -12.99 -2.77
C ASN A 597 -15.36 -14.14 -3.77
N LYS A 598 -15.01 -13.92 -5.05
CA LYS A 598 -15.07 -14.94 -6.11
C LYS A 598 -13.71 -15.05 -6.77
N LEU A 599 -13.38 -16.25 -7.25
CA LEU A 599 -12.18 -16.51 -8.02
C LEU A 599 -12.55 -16.66 -9.49
N PHE A 600 -11.92 -15.88 -10.36
CA PHE A 600 -12.09 -15.98 -11.81
C PHE A 600 -10.87 -16.64 -12.42
N VAL A 601 -11.08 -17.69 -13.22
CA VAL A 601 -10.04 -18.49 -13.87
C VAL A 601 -10.24 -18.43 -15.37
N PHE A 602 -9.20 -18.00 -16.09
CA PHE A 602 -9.25 -17.85 -17.55
C PHE A 602 -8.14 -18.63 -18.24
N GLY A 603 -8.50 -19.33 -19.32
CA GLY A 603 -7.55 -19.94 -20.25
C GLY A 603 -6.68 -21.05 -19.64
N GLY A 604 -5.44 -21.18 -20.15
CA GLY A 604 -4.47 -22.18 -19.73
C GLY A 604 -4.34 -23.37 -20.68
N PHE A 605 -3.52 -24.34 -20.30
CA PHE A 605 -3.16 -25.51 -21.10
C PHE A 605 -3.54 -26.81 -20.39
N THR A 606 -4.22 -27.70 -21.10
CA THR A 606 -4.73 -28.99 -20.56
C THR A 606 -3.75 -30.15 -20.68
N GLY A 607 -2.58 -29.95 -21.29
CA GLY A 607 -1.72 -31.03 -21.76
C GLY A 607 -1.97 -31.40 -23.24
N LYS A 608 -3.19 -31.15 -23.75
CA LYS A 608 -3.58 -31.46 -25.14
C LYS A 608 -3.80 -30.22 -26.00
N GLY A 609 -4.18 -29.10 -25.38
CA GLY A 609 -4.46 -27.85 -26.06
C GLY A 609 -4.70 -26.70 -25.08
N SER A 610 -4.54 -25.48 -25.58
CA SER A 610 -4.85 -24.26 -24.84
C SER A 610 -6.36 -24.02 -24.78
N LEU A 611 -6.80 -23.30 -23.77
CA LEU A 611 -8.19 -22.94 -23.50
C LEU A 611 -8.37 -21.42 -23.59
N ASN A 612 -9.61 -20.98 -23.78
CA ASN A 612 -10.04 -19.59 -23.59
C ASN A 612 -11.34 -19.50 -22.79
N ASP A 613 -11.74 -20.55 -22.07
CA ASP A 613 -12.93 -20.54 -21.22
C ASP A 613 -12.70 -19.68 -19.95
N MET A 614 -13.80 -19.20 -19.37
CA MET A 614 -13.83 -18.40 -18.15
C MET A 614 -14.66 -19.12 -17.10
N TRP A 615 -14.08 -19.35 -15.93
CA TRP A 615 -14.73 -19.99 -14.80
C TRP A 615 -14.76 -19.07 -13.59
N CYS A 616 -15.87 -19.07 -12.86
CA CYS A 616 -16.01 -18.36 -11.60
C CYS A 616 -16.28 -19.36 -10.47
N PHE A 617 -15.48 -19.32 -9.42
CA PHE A 617 -15.76 -20.01 -8.17
C PHE A 617 -16.27 -19.03 -7.13
N ASP A 618 -17.47 -19.28 -6.61
CA ASP A 618 -18.02 -18.52 -5.51
C ASP A 618 -17.58 -19.14 -4.18
N LEU A 619 -16.83 -18.39 -3.37
CA LEU A 619 -16.26 -18.91 -2.12
C LEU A 619 -17.30 -19.13 -1.01
N THR A 620 -18.48 -18.50 -1.12
CA THR A 620 -19.58 -18.63 -0.16
C THR A 620 -20.36 -19.92 -0.43
N THR A 621 -20.80 -20.09 -1.67
CA THR A 621 -21.61 -21.25 -2.10
C THR A 621 -20.75 -22.48 -2.43
N ARG A 622 -19.45 -22.27 -2.66
CA ARG A 622 -18.48 -23.30 -3.10
C ARG A 622 -18.85 -23.95 -4.42
N VAL A 623 -19.48 -23.19 -5.31
CA VAL A 623 -19.91 -23.64 -6.63
C VAL A 623 -19.04 -22.99 -7.71
N TRP A 624 -18.52 -23.80 -8.62
CA TRP A 624 -17.98 -23.35 -9.89
C TRP A 624 -19.10 -23.08 -10.89
N THR A 625 -18.95 -22.04 -11.70
CA THR A 625 -19.82 -21.71 -12.83
C THR A 625 -18.96 -21.36 -14.03
N GLU A 626 -19.19 -22.00 -15.17
CA GLU A 626 -18.61 -21.57 -16.44
C GLU A 626 -19.37 -20.32 -16.92
N LEU A 627 -18.65 -19.22 -17.08
CA LEU A 627 -19.23 -17.95 -17.48
C LEU A 627 -19.41 -17.89 -18.99
N LYS A 628 -20.53 -17.33 -19.41
CA LYS A 628 -20.77 -16.97 -20.82
C LYS A 628 -20.41 -15.52 -21.01
N TYR A 629 -19.44 -15.25 -21.86
CA TYR A 629 -19.02 -13.88 -22.18
C TYR A 629 -19.23 -13.56 -23.66
N SER A 630 -19.14 -12.27 -23.97
CA SER A 630 -19.26 -11.73 -25.33
C SER A 630 -18.10 -10.79 -25.65
N GLY A 631 -18.15 -10.13 -26.82
CA GLY A 631 -17.13 -9.19 -27.28
C GLY A 631 -15.94 -9.85 -27.98
N ASP A 632 -14.80 -9.17 -27.99
CA ASP A 632 -13.59 -9.61 -28.69
C ASP A 632 -12.85 -10.67 -27.89
N THR A 633 -13.29 -11.92 -28.02
CA THR A 633 -12.76 -13.01 -27.21
C THR A 633 -11.30 -13.31 -27.56
N PRO A 634 -10.39 -13.43 -26.56
CA PRO A 634 -9.02 -13.85 -26.82
C PRO A 634 -8.99 -15.28 -27.39
N THR A 635 -8.08 -15.53 -28.33
CA THR A 635 -7.81 -16.89 -28.80
C THR A 635 -7.32 -17.79 -27.64
N PRO A 636 -7.54 -19.12 -27.69
CA PRO A 636 -7.02 -20.05 -26.69
C PRO A 636 -5.53 -19.87 -26.43
N ARG A 637 -5.18 -19.64 -25.15
CA ARG A 637 -3.84 -19.20 -24.74
C ARG A 637 -3.44 -19.73 -23.36
N ALA A 638 -2.13 -19.84 -23.13
CA ALA A 638 -1.52 -20.19 -21.85
C ALA A 638 -0.21 -19.41 -21.65
N PHE A 639 0.32 -19.38 -20.42
CA PHE A 639 1.59 -18.70 -20.08
C PHE A 639 1.60 -17.19 -20.42
N PHE A 640 0.41 -16.61 -20.49
CA PHE A 640 0.17 -15.17 -20.53
C PHE A 640 0.20 -14.61 -19.12
N ALA A 641 0.28 -13.29 -19.01
CA ALA A 641 0.16 -12.62 -17.73
C ALA A 641 -1.19 -11.91 -17.62
N SER A 642 -1.66 -11.76 -16.39
CA SER A 642 -2.92 -11.10 -16.09
C SER A 642 -2.83 -10.29 -14.81
N THR A 643 -3.59 -9.19 -14.75
CA THR A 643 -3.79 -8.43 -13.52
C THR A 643 -5.20 -7.83 -13.49
N LEU A 644 -5.61 -7.29 -12.36
CA LEU A 644 -6.91 -6.65 -12.17
C LEU A 644 -6.69 -5.18 -11.82
N VAL A 645 -7.37 -4.29 -12.54
CA VAL A 645 -7.55 -2.89 -12.15
C VAL A 645 -9.06 -2.70 -11.98
N ASP A 646 -9.49 -2.33 -10.79
CA ASP A 646 -10.90 -2.17 -10.42
C ASP A 646 -11.75 -3.41 -10.76
N ASP A 647 -12.65 -3.31 -11.74
CA ASP A 647 -13.48 -4.41 -12.24
C ASP A 647 -13.02 -4.97 -13.60
N VAL A 648 -11.85 -4.56 -14.09
CA VAL A 648 -11.32 -4.90 -15.41
C VAL A 648 -10.08 -5.78 -15.31
N MET A 649 -10.20 -7.03 -15.75
CA MET A 649 -9.08 -7.96 -15.86
C MET A 649 -8.32 -7.72 -17.16
N TYR A 650 -7.04 -7.41 -17.08
CA TYR A 650 -6.15 -7.29 -18.24
C TYR A 650 -5.40 -8.60 -18.48
N VAL A 651 -5.29 -9.02 -19.74
CA VAL A 651 -4.59 -10.23 -20.19
C VAL A 651 -3.66 -9.85 -21.34
N SER A 652 -2.37 -10.13 -21.21
CA SER A 652 -1.38 -9.82 -22.24
C SER A 652 -0.54 -11.03 -22.65
N GLY A 653 -0.36 -11.17 -23.97
CA GLY A 653 0.54 -12.12 -24.61
C GLY A 653 0.25 -13.59 -24.31
N GLY A 654 1.32 -14.36 -24.06
CA GLY A 654 1.31 -15.80 -23.83
C GLY A 654 1.53 -16.61 -25.10
N VAL A 655 1.05 -17.86 -25.09
CA VAL A 655 1.29 -18.84 -26.14
C VAL A 655 -0.05 -19.38 -26.66
N GLY A 656 -0.28 -19.22 -27.96
CA GLY A 656 -1.45 -19.71 -28.66
C GLY A 656 -1.26 -21.09 -29.30
N LYS A 657 -2.18 -21.44 -30.22
CA LYS A 657 -2.12 -22.71 -30.97
C LYS A 657 -0.79 -22.84 -31.72
N GLY A 658 -0.18 -24.04 -31.65
CA GLY A 658 1.10 -24.32 -32.31
C GLY A 658 2.32 -23.75 -31.59
N ALA A 659 2.20 -23.41 -30.30
CA ALA A 659 3.27 -22.82 -29.50
C ALA A 659 3.77 -21.44 -29.99
N LYS A 660 2.93 -20.70 -30.71
CA LYS A 660 3.25 -19.35 -31.20
C LYS A 660 3.06 -18.33 -30.07
N ALA A 661 4.07 -17.50 -29.83
CA ALA A 661 3.97 -16.37 -28.91
C ALA A 661 2.94 -15.34 -29.42
N LEU A 662 2.20 -14.75 -28.50
CA LEU A 662 1.17 -13.74 -28.74
C LEU A 662 1.62 -12.40 -28.14
N GLY A 663 1.23 -11.29 -28.77
CA GLY A 663 1.55 -9.92 -28.33
C GLY A 663 0.32 -9.03 -28.20
N ASP A 664 -0.87 -9.62 -28.30
CA ASP A 664 -2.13 -8.92 -28.14
C ASP A 664 -2.45 -8.74 -26.65
N THR A 665 -3.10 -7.62 -26.32
CA THR A 665 -3.64 -7.35 -24.98
C THR A 665 -5.15 -7.25 -25.05
N TYR A 666 -5.81 -7.83 -24.05
CA TYR A 666 -7.25 -7.82 -23.90
C TYR A 666 -7.62 -7.35 -22.50
N SER A 667 -8.82 -6.80 -22.40
CA SER A 667 -9.45 -6.38 -21.15
C SER A 667 -10.82 -7.04 -21.03
N PHE A 668 -11.12 -7.61 -19.88
CA PHE A 668 -12.39 -8.24 -19.56
C PHE A 668 -13.07 -7.50 -18.42
N LYS A 669 -14.22 -6.89 -18.69
CA LYS A 669 -15.06 -6.29 -17.66
C LYS A 669 -15.82 -7.37 -16.92
N LEU A 670 -15.49 -7.60 -15.66
CA LEU A 670 -16.05 -8.70 -14.86
C LEU A 670 -17.56 -8.54 -14.63
N ASN A 671 -18.01 -7.30 -14.39
CA ASN A 671 -19.42 -6.99 -14.14
C ASN A 671 -20.29 -7.17 -15.39
N GLU A 672 -19.75 -6.83 -16.57
CA GLU A 672 -20.48 -6.92 -17.85
C GLU A 672 -20.29 -8.28 -18.55
N GLN A 673 -19.25 -9.04 -18.20
CA GLN A 673 -18.80 -10.25 -18.87
C GLN A 673 -18.52 -10.04 -20.37
N VAL A 674 -17.87 -8.93 -20.70
CA VAL A 674 -17.51 -8.55 -22.07
C VAL A 674 -15.99 -8.43 -22.20
N TRP A 675 -15.45 -9.08 -23.23
CA TRP A 675 -14.07 -8.91 -23.66
C TRP A 675 -13.94 -7.77 -24.65
N TYR A 676 -12.86 -7.03 -24.53
CA TYR A 676 -12.47 -6.00 -25.46
C TYR A 676 -11.01 -6.20 -25.84
N LYS A 677 -10.71 -6.12 -27.14
CA LYS A 677 -9.34 -6.17 -27.64
C LYS A 677 -8.76 -4.76 -27.62
N LEU A 678 -7.58 -4.60 -27.03
CA LEU A 678 -6.88 -3.32 -27.18
C LEU A 678 -6.43 -3.16 -28.64
N PRO A 679 -6.60 -1.98 -29.24
CA PRO A 679 -6.10 -1.72 -30.58
C PRO A 679 -4.58 -1.87 -30.62
N ASP A 680 -4.02 -2.10 -31.82
CA ASP A 680 -2.58 -2.10 -32.01
C ASP A 680 -2.06 -0.66 -31.80
N LEU A 681 -1.52 -0.41 -30.60
CA LEU A 681 -1.01 0.90 -30.19
C LEU A 681 0.50 0.96 -30.35
N ASP A 682 1.01 2.16 -30.63
CA ASP A 682 2.44 2.42 -30.59
C ASP A 682 3.01 2.07 -29.21
N LEU A 683 4.25 1.57 -29.17
CA LEU A 683 4.95 1.14 -27.96
C LEU A 683 4.34 -0.06 -27.22
N GLN A 684 3.35 -0.74 -27.81
CA GLN A 684 2.81 -1.97 -27.22
C GLN A 684 3.88 -3.08 -27.14
N PRO A 685 3.82 -3.93 -26.10
CA PRO A 685 4.73 -5.06 -25.97
C PRO A 685 4.62 -6.01 -27.16
N SER A 686 5.76 -6.44 -27.68
CA SER A 686 5.79 -7.45 -28.76
C SER A 686 5.35 -8.84 -28.28
N ALA A 687 5.16 -9.79 -29.21
CA ALA A 687 4.78 -11.16 -28.85
C ALA A 687 5.75 -11.85 -27.89
N MET A 688 5.25 -12.30 -26.74
CA MET A 688 6.07 -12.86 -25.65
C MET A 688 5.26 -13.71 -24.67
N TRP A 689 5.96 -14.45 -23.81
CA TRP A 689 5.36 -15.25 -22.73
C TRP A 689 6.28 -15.31 -21.52
N GLY A 690 5.75 -15.76 -20.38
CA GLY A 690 6.51 -15.85 -19.11
C GLY A 690 6.90 -14.49 -18.51
N HIS A 691 6.25 -13.41 -18.93
CA HIS A 691 6.31 -12.10 -18.25
C HIS A 691 5.32 -12.08 -17.07
N SER A 692 5.32 -10.99 -16.31
CA SER A 692 4.33 -10.71 -15.28
C SER A 692 3.61 -9.39 -15.56
N LEU A 693 2.37 -9.27 -15.08
CA LEU A 693 1.63 -8.02 -15.04
C LEU A 693 1.37 -7.64 -13.59
N VAL A 694 1.63 -6.39 -13.23
CA VAL A 694 1.26 -5.83 -11.93
C VAL A 694 0.45 -4.56 -12.13
N ALA A 695 -0.60 -4.39 -11.34
CA ALA A 695 -1.42 -3.19 -11.33
C ALA A 695 -0.96 -2.26 -10.21
N HIS A 696 -0.74 -0.99 -10.51
CA HIS A 696 -0.54 0.05 -9.53
C HIS A 696 -1.23 1.30 -10.02
N GLU A 697 -2.05 1.93 -9.19
CA GLU A 697 -2.45 3.31 -9.41
C GLU A 697 -3.13 3.58 -10.78
N GLY A 698 -4.04 2.71 -11.23
CA GLY A 698 -4.70 2.87 -12.53
C GLY A 698 -3.77 2.60 -13.72
N ARG A 699 -2.66 1.89 -13.49
CA ARG A 699 -1.69 1.52 -14.51
C ARG A 699 -1.32 0.05 -14.41
N VAL A 700 -1.03 -0.56 -15.56
CA VAL A 700 -0.59 -1.94 -15.68
C VAL A 700 0.84 -1.98 -16.18
N TYR A 701 1.73 -2.59 -15.41
CA TYR A 701 3.15 -2.72 -15.74
C TYR A 701 3.43 -4.15 -16.20
N LEU A 702 3.98 -4.27 -17.41
CA LEU A 702 4.48 -5.51 -17.96
C LEU A 702 5.99 -5.61 -17.74
N ILE A 703 6.38 -6.68 -17.06
CA ILE A 703 7.76 -6.87 -16.58
C ILE A 703 8.33 -8.16 -17.15
N GLY A 704 9.46 -8.03 -17.84
CA GLY A 704 10.23 -9.13 -18.41
C GLY A 704 9.48 -9.93 -19.48
N GLY A 705 9.79 -11.23 -19.57
CA GLY A 705 9.25 -12.15 -20.57
C GLY A 705 10.31 -12.65 -21.54
N THR A 706 9.90 -13.55 -22.44
CA THR A 706 10.74 -14.08 -23.50
C THR A 706 9.98 -14.30 -24.80
N ARG A 707 10.67 -14.11 -25.94
CA ARG A 707 10.16 -14.47 -27.27
C ARG A 707 10.50 -15.91 -27.63
N ASN A 708 11.63 -16.42 -27.19
CA ASN A 708 12.14 -17.77 -27.45
C ASN A 708 13.18 -18.18 -26.39
N HIS A 709 13.30 -19.48 -26.12
CA HIS A 709 14.23 -20.00 -25.08
C HIS A 709 15.73 -19.76 -25.37
N LYS A 710 16.10 -19.20 -26.53
CA LYS A 710 17.46 -19.28 -27.08
C LYS A 710 18.12 -17.94 -27.38
N GLU A 711 17.39 -16.83 -27.42
CA GLU A 711 18.00 -15.52 -27.71
C GLU A 711 18.13 -14.69 -26.43
N PRO A 712 19.29 -14.05 -26.19
CA PRO A 712 19.44 -13.07 -25.13
C PRO A 712 18.46 -11.94 -25.42
N ASN A 713 17.52 -11.71 -24.52
CA ASN A 713 16.33 -10.93 -24.81
C ASN A 713 16.62 -9.44 -24.58
N ASP A 714 16.35 -8.57 -25.55
CA ASP A 714 16.46 -7.09 -25.45
C ASP A 714 15.36 -6.45 -24.55
N MET A 715 14.74 -7.22 -23.65
CA MET A 715 13.59 -6.81 -22.81
C MET A 715 14.05 -6.35 -21.42
N ALA A 716 14.92 -5.34 -21.40
CA ALA A 716 15.34 -4.69 -20.15
C ALA A 716 14.30 -3.67 -19.64
N ASP A 717 13.43 -3.20 -20.53
CA ASP A 717 12.47 -2.14 -20.23
C ASP A 717 11.16 -2.69 -19.66
N ILE A 718 10.49 -1.84 -18.88
CA ILE A 718 9.14 -2.09 -18.35
C ILE A 718 8.15 -1.33 -19.22
N HIS A 719 7.16 -2.05 -19.76
CA HIS A 719 6.07 -1.42 -20.50
C HIS A 719 4.95 -1.05 -19.53
N CYS A 720 4.47 0.19 -19.60
CA CYS A 720 3.38 0.68 -18.76
C CYS A 720 2.16 1.02 -19.63
N LEU A 721 1.02 0.42 -19.32
CA LEU A 721 -0.29 0.75 -19.88
C LEU A 721 -1.05 1.63 -18.90
N ASN A 722 -1.37 2.86 -19.30
CA ASN A 722 -2.25 3.74 -18.53
C ASN A 722 -3.72 3.38 -18.83
N THR A 723 -4.44 2.87 -17.84
CA THR A 723 -5.81 2.39 -18.03
C THR A 723 -6.85 3.50 -18.01
N ASP A 724 -6.54 4.68 -17.45
CA ASP A 724 -7.45 5.82 -17.35
C ASP A 724 -7.76 6.47 -18.72
N LEU A 725 -6.90 6.20 -19.69
CA LEU A 725 -7.05 6.62 -21.09
C LEU A 725 -7.97 5.69 -21.88
N ILE A 726 -8.38 4.55 -21.31
CA ILE A 726 -9.18 3.53 -21.99
C ILE A 726 -10.67 3.79 -21.69
N GLU A 727 -11.45 4.00 -22.75
CA GLU A 727 -12.91 4.12 -22.65
C GLU A 727 -13.58 2.88 -23.26
N TYR A 728 -14.44 2.27 -22.46
CA TYR A 728 -15.21 1.09 -22.84
C TYR A 728 -16.61 1.47 -23.30
N PRO A 729 -17.02 1.10 -24.52
CA PRO A 729 -18.40 1.30 -24.97
C PRO A 729 -19.35 0.40 -24.18
N LYS A 730 -20.57 0.87 -23.91
CA LYS A 730 -21.58 0.07 -23.18
C LYS A 730 -22.05 -1.11 -24.04
N GLY A 731 -21.92 -2.33 -23.52
CA GLY A 731 -22.48 -3.54 -24.14
C GLY A 731 -21.66 -4.12 -25.29
N GLY A 732 -20.37 -3.76 -25.40
CA GLY A 732 -19.46 -4.23 -26.46
C GLY A 732 -19.19 -3.20 -27.56
N GLY A 733 -18.18 -3.47 -28.38
CA GLY A 733 -17.68 -2.59 -29.44
C GLY A 733 -16.20 -2.25 -29.26
N ASP A 734 -15.67 -1.42 -30.17
CA ASP A 734 -14.25 -1.04 -30.14
C ASP A 734 -13.95 -0.09 -28.97
N ILE A 735 -12.87 -0.40 -28.23
CA ILE A 735 -12.31 0.50 -27.22
C ILE A 735 -11.92 1.84 -27.87
N THR A 736 -12.24 2.94 -27.20
CA THR A 736 -11.70 4.25 -27.57
C THR A 736 -10.57 4.63 -26.62
N ILE A 737 -9.45 5.09 -27.18
CA ILE A 737 -8.37 5.69 -26.39
C ILE A 737 -8.57 7.20 -26.41
N LYS A 738 -8.70 7.82 -25.23
CA LYS A 738 -8.79 9.28 -25.11
C LYS A 738 -7.59 9.93 -25.78
N ARG A 739 -7.81 10.59 -26.92
CA ARG A 739 -6.83 11.50 -27.53
C ARG A 739 -6.94 12.86 -26.85
N ALA A 740 -5.80 13.39 -26.46
CA ALA A 740 -5.59 14.82 -26.29
C ALA A 740 -6.29 15.62 -27.40
N LYS A 741 -7.38 16.34 -27.10
CA LYS A 741 -7.94 17.32 -28.05
C LYS A 741 -6.92 18.43 -28.22
N SER A 742 -6.48 18.68 -29.45
CA SER A 742 -5.80 19.94 -29.78
C SER A 742 -6.78 21.07 -29.47
N ILE A 743 -6.45 21.90 -28.48
CA ILE A 743 -7.09 23.20 -28.33
C ILE A 743 -6.34 24.09 -29.32
N GLU A 744 -7.02 24.52 -30.39
CA GLU A 744 -6.55 25.60 -31.28
C GLU A 744 -6.52 26.94 -30.54
#